data_AF-A0A1U9UVC9-F1
#
_entry.id   AF-A0A1U9UVC9-F1
#
_cell.length_a   1.000
_cell.length_b   1.000
_cell.length_c   1.000
_cell.angle_alpha   90.00
_cell.angle_beta   90.00
_cell.angle_gamma   90.00
#
_symmetry.space_group_name_H-M   'P 1'
#
loop_
_entity.id
_entity.type
_entity.pdbx_description
1 polymer ?
#
loop_
_entity_poly.entity_id
_entity_poly.type
_entity_poly.pdbx_seq_one_letter_code
_entity_poly.pdbx_strand_id
1 'polypeptide(L)'
;MVPWEEIHLGDLCQREVVFLERHNEDLDVPDELLPQVFGILEEQLTVASGLLGDIETVYFRTPTCYPNREVEGRERIEKAAEVVSWFVQLFDRMAARWPELANAHATTWPATDPFFFRKLKLYAFSKVASFEADHVAEEILSLDQETFWDIDVVRELLFLLVDRWKEFSQENRNQLTDRILTGPDQHSHWSNEEFHGLRDEFAARYARYLELQGCELTADRSERLAEMIRGILGWSDAWATSTVIERGSYTGWVGTDEKPDAILDLPVNEVVSRAKEDLKRDFGSFTEKRPFTGLVKANPRKALSALTNAGRAGDYPEVFWSSMINELPADITPRLRRVFLNRVARLPHAVIAELRHTLGRWLKQNLVALLEFDDDLGWAVYDHIVDGILSGGADAAKSGLGEVHQGGKVIQRSRRTFGHAINGPIGMCAEALFHAVPGEEQEAGSLIPDYIKSRVERLFAAPGEGSDHAVSIATRRLNWLMFVDPAWTEERLIPMLAFEHPASEPAWNGFLHNEQAPWPPLAEIIKPRLLDLFPWVEEFSWDRDLSNVAAQWMGFMRVFHPNEPSGLSGGEMRSVFRAMSDHTRNRFIFWLGQVGQKNEDGWAKHVISLINEDWPREHRYRTSASMRAWIGLLDDTGDSFPAVYEAVKKFLVPVETNDHPFYRFTREISGEKPITALFPEATLDLMSRATPQVLTRPPYELPKVLALIAETEPDLTSDPRYLRLIDLVERS
;
A
#
# COMPACT_ATOMS: atom_id res chain seq x y z
N MET A 1 0.93 21.41 24.55
CA MET A 1 -0.33 21.78 23.88
C MET A 1 0.08 22.40 22.57
N VAL A 2 -0.25 21.73 21.47
CA VAL A 2 -0.06 22.28 20.12
C VAL A 2 -1.06 23.43 19.96
N PRO A 3 -0.65 24.63 19.50
CA PRO A 3 -1.54 25.74 19.18
C PRO A 3 -2.65 25.28 18.23
N TRP A 4 -3.86 25.84 18.36
CA TRP A 4 -5.00 25.52 17.47
C TRP A 4 -4.67 25.72 15.98
N GLU A 5 -3.76 26.65 15.69
CA GLU A 5 -3.28 27.00 14.35
C GLU A 5 -2.32 25.96 13.75
N GLU A 6 -1.85 25.01 14.56
CA GLU A 6 -0.94 23.91 14.17
C GLU A 6 -1.65 22.54 14.19
N ILE A 7 -2.97 22.50 14.39
CA ILE A 7 -3.77 21.26 14.35
C ILE A 7 -4.42 21.15 12.98
N HIS A 8 -3.98 20.17 12.20
CA HIS A 8 -4.52 19.90 10.87
C HIS A 8 -5.76 19.00 10.98
N LEU A 9 -6.68 19.07 10.02
CA LEU A 9 -7.90 18.25 10.03
C LEU A 9 -7.56 16.74 10.00
N GLY A 10 -6.47 16.39 9.33
CA GLY A 10 -5.91 15.03 9.27
C GLY A 10 -5.35 14.52 10.60
N ASP A 11 -4.99 15.40 11.53
CA ASP A 11 -4.55 15.02 12.88
C ASP A 11 -5.73 14.60 13.78
N LEU A 12 -6.95 14.99 13.40
CA LEU A 12 -8.17 14.78 14.17
C LEU A 12 -9.00 13.61 13.64
N CYS A 13 -9.05 13.42 12.32
CA CYS A 13 -9.79 12.32 11.69
C CYS A 13 -9.34 12.07 10.26
N GLN A 14 -9.34 10.79 9.85
CA GLN A 14 -9.19 10.42 8.45
C GLN A 14 -10.52 10.64 7.72
N ARG A 15 -10.52 11.49 6.69
CA ARG A 15 -11.69 11.78 5.84
C ARG A 15 -11.33 11.60 4.36
N GLU A 16 -12.34 11.28 3.56
CA GLU A 16 -12.23 11.10 2.12
C GLU A 16 -13.34 11.92 1.44
N VAL A 17 -13.03 12.56 0.32
CA VAL A 17 -14.02 13.27 -0.51
C VAL A 17 -14.66 12.27 -1.46
N VAL A 18 -15.98 12.10 -1.35
CA VAL A 18 -16.75 11.21 -2.22
C VAL A 18 -17.29 12.00 -3.41
N PHE A 19 -17.04 11.50 -4.62
CA PHE A 19 -17.48 12.12 -5.87
C PHE A 19 -18.79 11.52 -6.36
N LEU A 20 -19.47 12.24 -7.27
CA LEU A 20 -20.69 11.77 -7.93
C LEU A 20 -20.44 10.42 -8.63
N GLU A 21 -21.07 9.35 -8.16
CA GLU A 21 -21.05 8.05 -8.85
C GLU A 21 -22.18 7.98 -9.88
N ARG A 22 -21.82 7.68 -11.13
CA ARG A 22 -22.80 7.49 -12.23
C ARG A 22 -23.39 6.08 -12.31
N HIS A 23 -22.96 5.15 -11.44
CA HIS A 23 -23.41 3.75 -11.41
C HIS A 23 -23.46 3.05 -12.80
N ASN A 24 -22.53 3.35 -13.72
CA ASN A 24 -22.51 2.90 -15.12
C ASN A 24 -23.71 3.33 -15.99
N GLU A 25 -24.43 4.39 -15.62
CA GLU A 25 -25.46 4.99 -16.47
C GLU A 25 -24.83 5.94 -17.50
N ASP A 26 -25.02 5.63 -18.79
CA ASP A 26 -24.59 6.50 -19.90
C ASP A 26 -25.70 7.52 -20.24
N LEU A 27 -25.55 8.76 -19.76
CA LEU A 27 -26.51 9.83 -19.95
C LEU A 27 -26.14 10.66 -21.17
N ASP A 28 -26.89 10.51 -22.26
CA ASP A 28 -26.78 11.38 -23.42
C ASP A 28 -27.47 12.72 -23.12
N VAL A 29 -26.68 13.76 -22.86
CA VAL A 29 -27.17 15.11 -22.56
C VAL A 29 -27.54 15.81 -23.86
N PRO A 30 -28.82 16.18 -24.10
CA PRO A 30 -29.21 16.95 -25.27
C PRO A 30 -28.56 18.33 -25.27
N ASP A 31 -28.23 18.87 -26.44
CA ASP A 31 -27.52 20.15 -26.53
C ASP A 31 -28.26 21.30 -25.83
N GLU A 32 -29.60 21.29 -25.85
CA GLU A 32 -30.46 22.29 -25.19
C GLU A 32 -30.26 22.35 -23.66
N LEU A 33 -29.86 21.23 -23.05
CA LEU A 33 -29.61 21.10 -21.61
C LEU A 33 -28.13 21.13 -21.26
N LEU A 34 -27.23 21.11 -22.26
CA LEU A 34 -25.78 21.04 -22.07
C LEU A 34 -25.25 22.15 -21.14
N PRO A 35 -25.61 23.44 -21.28
CA PRO A 35 -25.14 24.48 -20.35
C PRO A 35 -25.58 24.26 -18.90
N GLN A 36 -26.80 23.73 -18.69
CA GLN A 36 -27.34 23.50 -17.34
C GLN A 36 -26.64 22.34 -16.66
N VAL A 37 -26.46 21.21 -17.39
CA VAL A 37 -25.76 20.04 -16.86
C VAL A 37 -24.28 20.36 -16.61
N PHE A 38 -23.64 21.11 -17.51
CA PHE A 38 -22.26 21.55 -17.34
C PHE A 38 -22.09 22.40 -16.07
N GLY A 39 -22.96 23.40 -15.86
CA GLY A 39 -22.89 24.25 -14.67
C GLY A 39 -23.07 23.49 -13.35
N ILE A 40 -23.94 22.47 -13.32
CA ILE A 40 -24.11 21.61 -12.14
C ILE A 40 -22.81 20.84 -11.85
N LEU A 41 -22.17 20.26 -12.86
CA LEU A 41 -20.92 19.52 -12.67
C LEU A 41 -19.76 20.44 -12.29
N GLU A 42 -19.71 21.64 -12.86
CA GLU A 42 -18.72 22.66 -12.51
C GLU A 42 -18.82 23.04 -11.03
N GLU A 43 -20.04 23.32 -10.54
CA GLU A 43 -20.29 23.61 -9.13
C GLU A 43 -19.87 22.46 -8.21
N GLN A 44 -20.13 21.21 -8.61
CA GLN A 44 -19.68 20.03 -7.86
C GLN A 44 -18.16 19.94 -7.80
N LEU A 45 -17.44 20.20 -8.89
CA LEU A 45 -15.97 20.23 -8.89
C LEU A 45 -15.43 21.38 -8.03
N THR A 46 -16.10 22.53 -8.01
CA THR A 46 -15.75 23.65 -7.12
C THR A 46 -15.87 23.27 -5.65
N VAL A 47 -16.99 22.64 -5.27
CA VAL A 47 -17.19 22.15 -3.89
C VAL A 47 -16.14 21.08 -3.54
N ALA A 48 -15.89 20.13 -4.44
CA ALA A 48 -14.92 19.08 -4.21
C ALA A 48 -13.48 19.60 -4.06
N SER A 49 -13.06 20.57 -4.87
CA SER A 49 -11.77 21.27 -4.74
C SER A 49 -11.63 21.91 -3.35
N GLY A 50 -12.65 22.62 -2.88
CA GLY A 50 -12.66 23.19 -1.53
C GLY A 50 -12.50 22.14 -0.43
N LEU A 51 -13.25 21.04 -0.52
CA LEU A 51 -13.17 19.94 0.44
C LEU A 51 -11.81 19.23 0.43
N LEU A 52 -11.20 19.05 -0.75
CA LEU A 52 -9.86 18.46 -0.89
C LEU A 52 -8.79 19.35 -0.26
N GLY A 53 -8.95 20.67 -0.38
CA GLY A 53 -8.12 21.67 0.29
C GLY A 53 -8.27 21.61 1.81
N ASP A 54 -9.49 21.51 2.33
CA ASP A 54 -9.79 21.45 3.77
C ASP A 54 -9.19 20.21 4.47
N ILE A 55 -9.06 19.10 3.75
CA ILE A 55 -8.43 17.87 4.27
C ILE A 55 -6.94 17.77 3.94
N GLU A 56 -6.36 18.83 3.35
CA GLU A 56 -4.94 18.92 2.99
C GLU A 56 -4.48 17.75 2.11
N THR A 57 -5.27 17.42 1.09
CA THR A 57 -4.93 16.32 0.17
C THR A 57 -3.65 16.65 -0.58
N VAL A 58 -2.57 15.91 -0.28
CA VAL A 58 -1.25 16.11 -0.91
C VAL A 58 -1.11 15.35 -2.24
N TYR A 59 -1.84 14.24 -2.40
CA TYR A 59 -1.78 13.41 -3.61
C TYR A 59 -3.19 13.19 -4.16
N PHE A 60 -3.51 13.87 -5.26
CA PHE A 60 -4.79 13.76 -5.94
C PHE A 60 -4.56 13.72 -7.45
N ARG A 61 -4.82 12.58 -8.08
CA ARG A 61 -4.53 12.39 -9.51
C ARG A 61 -5.83 12.47 -10.33
N THR A 62 -5.92 13.47 -11.19
CA THR A 62 -6.99 13.58 -12.20
C THR A 62 -6.54 12.99 -13.54
N PRO A 63 -7.47 12.41 -14.32
CA PRO A 63 -7.14 11.88 -15.66
C PRO A 63 -6.72 13.03 -16.57
N THR A 64 -5.96 12.73 -17.63
CA THR A 64 -5.64 13.76 -18.63
C THR A 64 -6.90 14.28 -19.33
N CYS A 65 -6.83 15.53 -19.78
CA CYS A 65 -7.83 16.08 -20.70
C CYS A 65 -7.62 15.61 -22.16
N TYR A 66 -6.55 14.85 -22.44
CA TYR A 66 -6.20 14.32 -23.77
C TYR A 66 -6.18 12.79 -23.80
N PRO A 67 -7.33 12.10 -23.64
CA PRO A 67 -7.38 10.64 -23.43
C PRO A 67 -6.89 9.79 -24.62
N ASN A 68 -6.69 10.40 -25.80
CA ASN A 68 -6.34 9.70 -27.04
C ASN A 68 -4.97 10.09 -27.63
N ARG A 69 -4.21 11.02 -27.04
CA ARG A 69 -2.96 11.55 -27.61
C ARG A 69 -1.76 11.08 -26.80
N GLU A 70 -0.81 10.34 -27.37
CA GLU A 70 0.39 9.88 -26.63
C GLU A 70 0.02 9.19 -25.29
N VAL A 71 -1.00 8.34 -25.32
CA VAL A 71 -1.43 7.47 -24.22
C VAL A 71 -0.98 6.05 -24.53
N GLU A 72 -0.24 5.45 -23.61
CA GLU A 72 0.19 4.06 -23.71
C GLU A 72 -0.43 3.23 -22.58
N GLY A 73 -1.30 2.27 -22.95
CA GLY A 73 -1.95 1.33 -22.04
C GLY A 73 -3.39 1.63 -21.70
N ARG A 74 -3.95 0.85 -20.76
CA ARG A 74 -5.29 1.08 -20.20
C ARG A 74 -5.15 1.86 -18.90
N GLU A 75 -5.79 3.01 -18.85
CA GLU A 75 -5.86 3.88 -17.69
C GLU A 75 -6.63 3.19 -16.55
N ARG A 76 -6.08 3.21 -15.33
CA ARG A 76 -6.82 2.82 -14.12
C ARG A 76 -7.43 4.09 -13.57
N ILE A 77 -8.64 4.37 -14.05
CA ILE A 77 -9.44 5.53 -13.64
C ILE A 77 -10.02 5.17 -12.26
N GLU A 78 -9.58 5.88 -11.21
CA GLU A 78 -10.30 5.88 -9.93
C GLU A 78 -11.71 6.46 -10.15
N LYS A 79 -12.70 6.08 -9.33
CA LYS A 79 -14.10 6.50 -9.54
C LYS A 79 -14.28 8.03 -9.65
N ALA A 80 -13.40 8.83 -9.02
CA ALA A 80 -13.35 10.28 -9.14
C ALA A 80 -13.00 10.77 -10.56
N ALA A 81 -12.19 10.01 -11.29
CA ALA A 81 -11.68 10.35 -12.62
C ALA A 81 -12.71 10.13 -13.75
N GLU A 82 -13.77 9.33 -13.52
CA GLU A 82 -14.88 9.18 -14.47
C GLU A 82 -15.68 10.48 -14.65
N VAL A 83 -15.89 11.23 -13.55
CA VAL A 83 -16.62 12.51 -13.57
C VAL A 83 -15.85 13.58 -14.31
N VAL A 84 -14.53 13.69 -14.09
CA VAL A 84 -13.67 14.66 -14.78
C VAL A 84 -13.59 14.35 -16.28
N SER A 85 -13.47 13.08 -16.66
CA SER A 85 -13.46 12.66 -18.07
C SER A 85 -14.78 13.05 -18.76
N TRP A 86 -15.91 12.87 -18.09
CA TRP A 86 -17.21 13.29 -18.60
C TRP A 86 -17.32 14.82 -18.68
N PHE A 87 -16.83 15.54 -17.67
CA PHE A 87 -16.78 17.00 -17.66
C PHE A 87 -16.02 17.56 -18.87
N VAL A 88 -14.85 16.98 -19.18
CA VAL A 88 -14.05 17.36 -20.37
C VAL A 88 -14.82 17.11 -21.67
N GLN A 89 -15.52 15.98 -21.80
CA GLN A 89 -16.35 15.70 -22.98
C GLN A 89 -17.50 16.71 -23.16
N LEU A 90 -18.15 17.10 -22.07
CA LEU A 90 -19.19 18.13 -22.11
C LEU A 90 -18.61 19.52 -22.41
N PHE A 91 -17.44 19.84 -21.87
CA PHE A 91 -16.70 21.07 -22.19
C PHE A 91 -16.35 21.14 -23.68
N ASP A 92 -15.86 20.06 -24.28
CA ASP A 92 -15.55 19.99 -25.71
C ASP A 92 -16.77 20.26 -26.58
N ARG A 93 -17.90 19.63 -26.25
CA ARG A 93 -19.18 19.89 -26.93
C ARG A 93 -19.62 21.34 -26.79
N MET A 94 -19.44 21.92 -25.59
CA MET A 94 -19.78 23.32 -25.32
C MET A 94 -18.86 24.28 -26.09
N ALA A 95 -17.54 24.05 -26.09
CA ALA A 95 -16.57 24.86 -26.82
C ALA A 95 -16.78 24.81 -28.33
N ALA A 96 -17.19 23.66 -28.89
CA ALA A 96 -17.49 23.54 -30.31
C ALA A 96 -18.76 24.30 -30.73
N ARG A 97 -19.75 24.43 -29.84
CA ARG A 97 -21.07 25.00 -30.17
C ARG A 97 -21.24 26.46 -29.72
N TRP A 98 -20.69 26.80 -28.56
CA TRP A 98 -20.76 28.12 -27.93
C TRP A 98 -19.38 28.53 -27.40
N PRO A 99 -18.44 28.91 -28.27
CA PRO A 99 -17.08 29.27 -27.86
C PRO A 99 -17.03 30.40 -26.83
N GLU A 100 -17.89 31.42 -26.98
CA GLU A 100 -17.99 32.54 -26.04
C GLU A 100 -18.45 32.09 -24.64
N LEU A 101 -19.35 31.10 -24.56
CA LEU A 101 -19.82 30.56 -23.28
C LEU A 101 -18.73 29.70 -22.62
N ALA A 102 -18.06 28.85 -23.40
CA ALA A 102 -16.94 28.06 -22.91
C ALA A 102 -15.78 28.95 -22.41
N ASN A 103 -15.50 30.05 -23.11
CA ASN A 103 -14.57 31.08 -22.66
C ASN A 103 -14.98 31.65 -21.31
N ALA A 104 -16.24 32.10 -21.18
CA ALA A 104 -16.75 32.71 -19.94
C ALA A 104 -16.61 31.79 -18.72
N HIS A 105 -16.89 30.48 -18.86
CA HIS A 105 -16.66 29.50 -17.79
C HIS A 105 -15.17 29.37 -17.46
N ALA A 106 -14.34 29.06 -18.46
CA ALA A 106 -12.92 28.77 -18.24
C ALA A 106 -12.11 29.97 -17.71
N THR A 107 -12.52 31.21 -18.00
CA THR A 107 -11.91 32.41 -17.42
C THR A 107 -12.09 32.48 -15.90
N THR A 108 -13.19 31.95 -15.35
CA THR A 108 -13.47 31.95 -13.90
C THR A 108 -12.70 30.90 -13.13
N TRP A 109 -12.11 29.92 -13.81
CA TRP A 109 -11.38 28.83 -13.17
C TRP A 109 -10.09 29.32 -12.51
N PRO A 110 -9.85 28.97 -11.22
CA PRO A 110 -8.63 29.37 -10.52
C PRO A 110 -7.43 28.56 -11.03
N ALA A 111 -6.42 29.25 -11.59
CA ALA A 111 -5.17 28.60 -12.01
C ALA A 111 -4.37 28.04 -10.82
N THR A 112 -4.63 28.54 -9.62
CA THR A 112 -3.98 28.10 -8.38
C THR A 112 -4.54 26.79 -7.84
N ASP A 113 -5.74 26.35 -8.26
CA ASP A 113 -6.32 25.09 -7.79
C ASP A 113 -5.54 23.88 -8.31
N PRO A 114 -4.90 23.08 -7.43
CA PRO A 114 -4.06 21.97 -7.87
C PRO A 114 -4.86 20.73 -8.27
N PHE A 115 -6.17 20.67 -7.98
CA PHE A 115 -6.96 19.45 -8.11
C PHE A 115 -7.56 19.28 -9.51
N PHE A 116 -8.31 20.27 -10.00
CA PHE A 116 -9.07 20.16 -11.25
C PHE A 116 -8.84 21.35 -12.18
N PHE A 117 -9.00 22.56 -11.65
CA PHE A 117 -9.24 23.76 -12.46
C PHE A 117 -7.98 24.28 -13.13
N ARG A 118 -6.78 24.12 -12.53
CA ARG A 118 -5.51 24.42 -13.22
C ARG A 118 -5.37 23.60 -14.51
N LYS A 119 -5.56 22.29 -14.41
CA LYS A 119 -5.49 21.36 -15.54
C LYS A 119 -6.55 21.68 -16.59
N LEU A 120 -7.80 21.86 -16.17
CA LEU A 120 -8.92 22.20 -17.05
C LEU A 120 -8.71 23.54 -17.75
N LYS A 121 -8.13 24.54 -17.08
CA LYS A 121 -7.87 25.86 -17.65
C LYS A 121 -6.79 25.81 -18.73
N LEU A 122 -5.68 25.10 -18.49
CA LEU A 122 -4.66 24.85 -19.52
C LEU A 122 -5.26 24.12 -20.73
N TYR A 123 -6.13 23.14 -20.49
CA TYR A 123 -6.85 22.46 -21.57
C TYR A 123 -7.79 23.39 -22.33
N ALA A 124 -8.53 24.25 -21.64
CA ALA A 124 -9.44 25.21 -22.26
C ALA A 124 -8.71 26.20 -23.17
N PHE A 125 -7.51 26.64 -22.80
CA PHE A 125 -6.68 27.50 -23.64
C PHE A 125 -6.22 26.84 -24.96
N SER A 126 -6.28 25.51 -25.07
CA SER A 126 -6.00 24.82 -26.34
C SER A 126 -7.10 25.04 -27.39
N LYS A 127 -8.29 25.51 -26.98
CA LYS A 127 -9.44 25.70 -27.85
C LYS A 127 -9.32 27.00 -28.64
N VAL A 128 -8.81 26.89 -29.87
CA VAL A 128 -8.57 28.00 -30.80
C VAL A 128 -9.80 28.90 -31.02
N ALA A 129 -11.00 28.31 -31.09
CA ALA A 129 -12.24 29.07 -31.30
C ALA A 129 -12.69 29.88 -30.07
N SER A 130 -12.19 29.56 -28.88
CA SER A 130 -12.64 30.15 -27.61
C SER A 130 -11.68 31.20 -27.06
N PHE A 131 -10.39 31.19 -27.43
CA PHE A 131 -9.39 32.09 -26.86
C PHE A 131 -8.41 32.63 -27.90
N GLU A 132 -8.21 33.95 -27.88
CA GLU A 132 -7.18 34.64 -28.66
C GLU A 132 -5.77 34.20 -28.24
N ALA A 133 -4.89 33.97 -29.21
CA ALA A 133 -3.59 33.33 -28.99
C ALA A 133 -2.64 34.16 -28.11
N ASP A 134 -2.58 35.48 -28.32
CA ASP A 134 -1.70 36.34 -27.52
C ASP A 134 -2.18 36.46 -26.07
N HIS A 135 -3.49 36.47 -25.83
CA HIS A 135 -4.04 36.42 -24.48
C HIS A 135 -3.65 35.11 -23.76
N VAL A 136 -3.71 33.97 -24.45
CA VAL A 136 -3.28 32.68 -23.89
C VAL A 136 -1.79 32.69 -23.53
N ALA A 137 -0.94 33.23 -24.40
CA ALA A 137 0.50 33.32 -24.10
C ALA A 137 0.77 34.20 -22.88
N GLU A 138 0.10 35.35 -22.76
CA GLU A 138 0.20 36.24 -21.60
C GLU A 138 -0.25 35.56 -20.31
N GLU A 139 -1.37 34.81 -20.33
CA GLU A 139 -1.84 34.04 -19.18
C GLU A 139 -0.83 32.98 -18.74
N ILE A 140 -0.25 32.21 -19.68
CA ILE A 140 0.79 31.21 -19.38
C ILE A 140 2.04 31.88 -18.80
N LEU A 141 2.45 33.03 -19.36
CA LEU A 141 3.59 33.80 -18.87
C LEU A 141 3.34 34.41 -17.49
N SER A 142 2.09 34.64 -17.11
CA SER A 142 1.70 35.19 -15.81
C SER A 142 1.66 34.17 -14.67
N LEU A 143 1.70 32.86 -14.99
CA LEU A 143 1.73 31.81 -13.98
C LEU A 143 2.94 31.99 -13.05
N ASP A 144 2.79 31.66 -11.78
CA ASP A 144 3.93 31.59 -10.85
C ASP A 144 4.83 30.39 -11.17
N GLN A 145 5.99 30.30 -10.52
CA GLN A 145 6.99 29.25 -10.80
C GLN A 145 6.50 27.86 -10.40
N GLU A 146 5.77 27.73 -9.29
CA GLU A 146 5.24 26.46 -8.81
C GLU A 146 4.17 25.94 -9.77
N THR A 147 3.25 26.81 -10.19
CA THR A 147 2.17 26.47 -11.13
C THR A 147 2.70 26.14 -12.53
N PHE A 148 3.71 26.87 -13.03
CA PHE A 148 4.25 26.64 -14.37
C PHE A 148 5.06 25.33 -14.49
N TRP A 149 5.77 24.95 -13.44
CA TRP A 149 6.60 23.72 -13.40
C TRP A 149 5.93 22.55 -12.68
N ASP A 150 4.63 22.66 -12.42
CA ASP A 150 3.85 21.59 -11.81
C ASP A 150 3.85 20.34 -12.71
N ILE A 151 4.42 19.27 -12.17
CA ILE A 151 4.58 17.98 -12.85
C ILE A 151 3.25 17.28 -13.11
N ASP A 152 2.19 17.60 -12.38
CA ASP A 152 0.88 16.95 -12.53
C ASP A 152 0.04 17.51 -13.69
N VAL A 153 0.46 18.66 -14.25
CA VAL A 153 -0.18 19.34 -15.38
C VAL A 153 0.77 19.65 -16.54
N VAL A 154 2.04 19.21 -16.47
CA VAL A 154 3.05 19.41 -17.51
C VAL A 154 2.57 18.98 -18.90
N ARG A 155 1.80 17.89 -18.96
CA ARG A 155 1.28 17.34 -20.20
C ARG A 155 0.28 18.30 -20.85
N GLU A 156 -0.66 18.82 -20.08
CA GLU A 156 -1.62 19.81 -20.55
C GLU A 156 -0.94 21.11 -21.00
N LEU A 157 0.10 21.56 -20.27
CA LEU A 157 0.90 22.72 -20.65
C LEU A 157 1.66 22.52 -21.97
N LEU A 158 2.40 21.41 -22.11
CA LEU A 158 3.20 21.17 -23.31
C LEU A 158 2.32 20.91 -24.54
N PHE A 159 1.20 20.21 -24.40
CA PHE A 159 0.26 20.04 -25.52
C PHE A 159 -0.40 21.35 -25.91
N LEU A 160 -0.80 22.18 -24.94
CA LEU A 160 -1.28 23.54 -25.20
C LEU A 160 -0.27 24.35 -26.02
N LEU A 161 0.99 24.35 -25.59
CA LEU A 161 2.05 25.07 -26.28
C LEU A 161 2.26 24.54 -27.70
N VAL A 162 2.29 23.23 -27.90
CA VAL A 162 2.43 22.62 -29.24
C VAL A 162 1.25 22.99 -30.14
N ASP A 163 0.03 22.90 -29.63
CA ASP A 163 -1.18 23.09 -30.42
C ASP A 163 -1.36 24.56 -30.84
N ARG A 164 -1.00 25.49 -29.97
CA ARG A 164 -1.13 26.95 -30.20
C ARG A 164 0.15 27.60 -30.74
N TRP A 165 1.29 26.89 -30.82
CA TRP A 165 2.61 27.49 -31.08
C TRP A 165 2.61 28.43 -32.28
N LYS A 166 2.03 27.99 -33.40
CA LYS A 166 2.02 28.72 -34.68
C LYS A 166 1.16 29.99 -34.67
N GLU A 167 0.25 30.11 -33.71
CA GLU A 167 -0.62 31.28 -33.56
C GLU A 167 0.00 32.35 -32.66
N PHE A 168 0.88 31.97 -31.74
CA PHE A 168 1.57 32.94 -30.89
C PHE A 168 2.46 33.87 -31.71
N SER A 169 2.49 35.14 -31.34
CA SER A 169 3.44 36.11 -31.88
C SER A 169 4.89 35.66 -31.64
N GLN A 170 5.82 36.11 -32.48
CA GLN A 170 7.24 35.78 -32.32
C GLN A 170 7.79 36.26 -30.96
N GLU A 171 7.28 37.38 -30.45
CA GLU A 171 7.63 37.89 -29.12
C GLU A 171 7.20 36.92 -28.01
N ASN A 172 5.94 36.46 -28.06
CA ASN A 172 5.40 35.51 -27.09
C ASN A 172 6.13 34.15 -27.13
N ARG A 173 6.44 33.62 -28.31
CA ARG A 173 7.27 32.41 -28.44
C ARG A 173 8.62 32.57 -27.77
N ASN A 174 9.28 33.70 -28.02
CA ASN A 174 10.60 33.99 -27.44
C ASN A 174 10.53 34.07 -25.91
N GLN A 175 9.54 34.77 -25.36
CA GLN A 175 9.35 34.90 -23.91
C GLN A 175 9.04 33.54 -23.26
N LEU A 176 8.18 32.73 -23.85
CA LEU A 176 7.86 31.38 -23.37
C LEU A 176 9.08 30.47 -23.41
N THR A 177 9.85 30.49 -24.50
CA THR A 177 11.09 29.71 -24.59
C THR A 177 12.13 30.18 -23.58
N ASP A 178 12.30 31.49 -23.37
CA ASP A 178 13.24 32.01 -22.39
C ASP A 178 12.85 31.61 -20.97
N ARG A 179 11.55 31.61 -20.66
CA ARG A 179 11.02 31.12 -19.39
C ARG A 179 11.32 29.64 -19.19
N ILE A 180 11.05 28.80 -20.21
CA ILE A 180 11.36 27.36 -20.14
C ILE A 180 12.87 27.12 -19.97
N LEU A 181 13.72 27.82 -20.74
CA LEU A 181 15.19 27.68 -20.67
C LEU A 181 15.81 28.28 -19.40
N THR A 182 15.03 29.03 -18.60
CA THR A 182 15.45 29.49 -17.27
C THR A 182 15.33 28.36 -16.23
N GLY A 183 14.39 27.43 -16.43
CA GLY A 183 14.15 26.29 -15.53
C GLY A 183 13.38 26.67 -14.25
N PRO A 184 13.05 25.66 -13.41
CA PRO A 184 12.37 25.87 -12.15
C PRO A 184 13.26 26.54 -11.09
N ASP A 185 12.62 27.15 -10.09
CA ASP A 185 13.28 27.65 -8.89
C ASP A 185 13.75 26.51 -7.98
N GLN A 186 14.68 26.80 -7.06
CA GLN A 186 15.18 25.82 -6.11
C GLN A 186 14.12 25.50 -5.05
N HIS A 187 13.66 24.25 -5.02
CA HIS A 187 12.81 23.77 -3.92
C HIS A 187 13.62 23.57 -2.63
N SER A 188 12.96 23.71 -1.48
CA SER A 188 13.55 23.63 -0.14
C SER A 188 14.23 22.28 0.19
N HIS A 189 13.92 21.23 -0.56
CA HIS A 189 14.47 19.88 -0.40
C HIS A 189 15.62 19.55 -1.37
N TRP A 190 15.99 20.47 -2.27
CA TRP A 190 17.12 20.29 -3.19
C TRP A 190 18.39 20.94 -2.63
N SER A 191 19.49 20.20 -2.57
CA SER A 191 20.79 20.78 -2.27
C SER A 191 21.26 21.70 -3.41
N ASN A 192 22.12 22.68 -3.11
CA ASN A 192 22.67 23.57 -4.13
C ASN A 192 23.45 22.83 -5.24
N GLU A 193 24.05 21.68 -4.90
CA GLU A 193 24.82 20.86 -5.85
C GLU A 193 23.91 20.07 -6.80
N GLU A 194 22.74 19.61 -6.34
CA GLU A 194 21.76 18.87 -7.15
C GLU A 194 20.85 19.81 -7.97
N PHE A 195 20.55 21.00 -7.44
CA PHE A 195 19.64 21.97 -8.07
C PHE A 195 20.05 22.34 -9.50
N HIS A 196 21.33 22.65 -9.73
CA HIS A 196 21.79 23.08 -11.05
C HIS A 196 21.63 21.99 -12.11
N GLY A 197 21.89 20.73 -11.77
CA GLY A 197 21.70 19.61 -12.68
C GLY A 197 20.22 19.35 -12.99
N LEU A 198 19.37 19.34 -11.97
CA LEU A 198 17.92 19.08 -12.13
C LEU A 198 17.22 20.20 -12.89
N ARG A 199 17.54 21.46 -12.59
CA ARG A 199 16.97 22.63 -13.29
C ARG A 199 17.24 22.57 -14.79
N ASP A 200 18.51 22.33 -15.15
CA ASP A 200 18.92 22.28 -16.56
C ASP A 200 18.30 21.06 -17.26
N GLU A 201 18.12 19.95 -16.55
CA GLU A 201 17.42 18.77 -17.07
C GLU A 201 15.92 19.03 -17.35
N PHE A 202 15.19 19.64 -16.42
CA PHE A 202 13.77 20.00 -16.63
C PHE A 202 13.60 20.99 -17.79
N ALA A 203 14.42 22.04 -17.82
CA ALA A 203 14.43 23.03 -18.90
C ALA A 203 14.70 22.38 -20.26
N ALA A 204 15.71 21.49 -20.33
CA ALA A 204 16.05 20.77 -21.54
C ALA A 204 14.89 19.86 -22.01
N ARG A 205 14.20 19.16 -21.09
CA ARG A 205 13.08 18.26 -21.43
C ARG A 205 11.93 19.00 -22.08
N TYR A 206 11.50 20.13 -21.51
CA TYR A 206 10.36 20.88 -22.01
C TYR A 206 10.70 21.53 -23.35
N ALA A 207 11.83 22.24 -23.44
CA ALA A 207 12.23 22.94 -24.67
C ALA A 207 12.54 21.96 -25.80
N ARG A 208 13.19 20.82 -25.51
CA ARG A 208 13.46 19.79 -26.51
C ARG A 208 12.19 19.09 -26.98
N TYR A 209 11.21 18.89 -26.10
CA TYR A 209 9.91 18.35 -26.51
C TYR A 209 9.23 19.26 -27.54
N LEU A 210 9.22 20.57 -27.30
CA LEU A 210 8.70 21.55 -28.25
C LEU A 210 9.41 21.47 -29.61
N GLU A 211 10.76 21.44 -29.63
CA GLU A 211 11.52 21.28 -30.88
C GLU A 211 11.16 19.98 -31.62
N LEU A 212 11.06 18.86 -30.91
CA LEU A 212 10.72 17.55 -31.50
C LEU A 212 9.31 17.53 -32.11
N GLN A 213 8.38 18.31 -31.55
CA GLN A 213 7.02 18.47 -32.08
C GLN A 213 6.92 19.54 -33.20
N GLY A 214 8.05 20.10 -33.63
CA GLY A 214 8.10 21.09 -34.71
C GLY A 214 7.79 22.52 -34.29
N CYS A 215 7.91 22.84 -32.99
CA CYS A 215 7.86 24.21 -32.51
C CYS A 215 9.22 24.88 -32.73
N GLU A 216 9.34 25.64 -33.82
CA GLU A 216 10.61 26.29 -34.20
C GLU A 216 11.03 27.33 -33.16
N LEU A 217 12.22 27.12 -32.56
CA LEU A 217 12.90 28.08 -31.70
C LEU A 217 13.80 29.00 -32.53
N THR A 218 14.06 30.21 -32.05
CA THR A 218 15.06 31.09 -32.68
C THR A 218 16.47 30.50 -32.52
N ALA A 219 17.38 30.85 -33.44
CA ALA A 219 18.72 30.25 -33.51
C ALA A 219 19.51 30.38 -32.20
N ASP A 220 19.43 31.52 -31.52
CA ASP A 220 20.04 31.78 -30.21
C ASP A 220 19.52 30.86 -29.10
N ARG A 221 18.21 30.62 -29.07
CA ARG A 221 17.56 29.77 -28.05
C ARG A 221 17.76 28.28 -28.32
N SER A 222 17.77 27.87 -29.59
CA SER A 222 18.11 26.50 -29.99
C SER A 222 19.58 26.18 -29.68
N GLU A 223 20.50 27.13 -29.89
CA GLU A 223 21.90 26.98 -29.51
C GLU A 223 22.06 26.84 -27.98
N ARG A 224 21.36 27.68 -27.20
CA ARG A 224 21.34 27.58 -25.73
C ARG A 224 20.80 26.24 -25.24
N LEU A 225 19.73 25.73 -25.85
CA LEU A 225 19.20 24.40 -25.56
C LEU A 225 20.22 23.29 -25.88
N ALA A 226 20.89 23.38 -27.03
CA ALA A 226 21.91 22.41 -27.42
C ALA A 226 23.11 22.41 -26.46
N GLU A 227 23.54 23.57 -25.96
CA GLU A 227 24.55 23.68 -24.91
C GLU A 227 24.12 23.02 -23.60
N MET A 228 22.89 23.30 -23.16
CA MET A 228 22.30 22.70 -21.96
C MET A 228 22.26 21.17 -22.07
N ILE A 229 21.77 20.64 -23.20
CA ILE A 229 21.72 19.20 -23.48
C ILE A 229 23.12 18.56 -23.43
N ARG A 230 24.14 19.20 -24.01
CA ARG A 230 25.53 18.69 -23.97
C ARG A 230 26.09 18.60 -22.55
N GLY A 231 25.63 19.44 -21.64
CA GLY A 231 26.00 19.43 -20.23
C GLY A 231 25.38 18.28 -19.42
N ILE A 232 24.32 17.65 -19.94
CA ILE A 232 23.59 16.59 -19.23
C ILE A 232 24.16 15.22 -19.60
N LEU A 233 24.79 14.55 -18.62
CA LEU A 233 25.40 13.24 -18.82
C LEU A 233 24.31 12.18 -19.11
N GLY A 234 24.39 11.56 -20.28
CA GLY A 234 23.47 10.48 -20.67
C GLY A 234 22.13 10.95 -21.24
N TRP A 235 22.02 12.22 -21.67
CA TRP A 235 20.83 12.76 -22.32
C TRP A 235 20.31 11.88 -23.45
N SER A 236 18.99 11.72 -23.51
CA SER A 236 18.26 11.16 -24.64
C SER A 236 17.04 12.01 -24.95
N ASP A 237 16.76 12.26 -26.23
CA ASP A 237 15.54 12.93 -26.68
C ASP A 237 14.26 12.19 -26.22
N ALA A 238 14.37 10.90 -25.91
CA ALA A 238 13.28 10.12 -25.30
C ALA A 238 12.87 10.63 -23.92
N TRP A 239 13.76 11.34 -23.19
CA TRP A 239 13.41 11.95 -21.91
C TRP A 239 12.43 13.10 -22.11
N ALA A 240 12.63 13.90 -23.15
CA ALA A 240 11.70 14.96 -23.54
C ALA A 240 10.33 14.39 -23.91
N THR A 241 10.27 13.35 -24.75
CA THR A 241 8.99 12.71 -25.12
C THR A 241 8.33 11.99 -23.94
N SER A 242 9.10 11.42 -23.00
CA SER A 242 8.53 10.75 -21.82
C SER A 242 7.84 11.70 -20.84
N THR A 243 8.13 13.00 -20.90
CA THR A 243 7.56 14.04 -20.01
C THR A 243 6.05 14.15 -20.17
N VAL A 244 5.56 13.88 -21.39
CA VAL A 244 4.14 13.99 -21.72
C VAL A 244 3.44 12.65 -21.79
N ILE A 245 4.12 11.50 -21.78
CA ILE A 245 3.44 10.18 -21.90
C ILE A 245 2.68 9.85 -20.62
N GLU A 246 1.37 9.66 -20.72
CA GLU A 246 0.59 9.20 -19.57
C GLU A 246 0.77 7.70 -19.36
N ARG A 247 1.43 7.37 -18.24
CA ARG A 247 1.65 5.99 -17.81
C ARG A 247 0.53 5.60 -16.87
N GLY A 248 -0.40 4.78 -17.33
CA GLY A 248 -1.28 3.99 -16.46
C GLY A 248 -0.43 3.10 -15.55
N SER A 249 -0.97 2.69 -14.40
CA SER A 249 -0.29 1.74 -13.52
C SER A 249 -0.03 0.42 -14.26
N TYR A 250 1.17 0.27 -14.79
CA TYR A 250 1.69 -1.01 -15.28
C TYR A 250 2.42 -1.71 -14.15
N THR A 251 1.77 -2.73 -13.59
CA THR A 251 2.46 -3.99 -13.36
C THR A 251 2.49 -4.73 -14.71
N GLY A 252 3.45 -4.42 -15.59
CA GLY A 252 3.55 -5.04 -16.91
C GLY A 252 4.82 -4.66 -17.69
N TRP A 253 5.83 -5.49 -17.49
CA TRP A 253 7.05 -5.77 -18.27
C TRP A 253 7.53 -4.77 -19.34
N VAL A 254 8.77 -4.31 -19.16
CA VAL A 254 9.69 -4.01 -20.26
C VAL A 254 9.72 -5.24 -21.18
N GLY A 255 9.52 -5.08 -22.49
CA GLY A 255 9.72 -6.21 -23.41
C GLY A 255 11.17 -6.67 -23.27
N THR A 256 11.43 -7.93 -22.98
CA THR A 256 12.81 -8.41 -22.93
C THR A 256 13.14 -9.02 -24.28
N ASP A 257 14.10 -8.45 -25.01
CA ASP A 257 14.69 -9.16 -26.15
C ASP A 257 15.75 -10.12 -25.62
N GLU A 258 15.30 -11.36 -25.40
CA GLU A 258 16.14 -12.47 -25.01
C GLU A 258 16.71 -13.23 -26.22
N LYS A 259 16.70 -12.68 -27.44
CA LYS A 259 17.33 -13.39 -28.57
C LYS A 259 18.84 -13.47 -28.34
N PRO A 260 19.42 -14.68 -28.26
CA PRO A 260 20.85 -14.83 -28.03
C PRO A 260 21.67 -14.63 -29.30
N ASP A 261 21.05 -14.31 -30.45
CA ASP A 261 21.67 -14.31 -31.79
C ASP A 261 23.04 -13.58 -31.82
N ALA A 262 23.15 -12.44 -31.13
CA ALA A 262 24.38 -11.64 -31.06
C ALA A 262 25.55 -12.32 -30.32
N ILE A 263 25.27 -13.33 -29.47
CA ILE A 263 26.27 -14.03 -28.64
C ILE A 263 26.27 -15.56 -28.81
N LEU A 264 25.29 -16.10 -29.54
CA LEU A 264 25.07 -17.54 -29.66
C LEU A 264 26.21 -18.26 -30.37
N ASP A 265 26.85 -17.62 -31.34
CA ASP A 265 27.94 -18.19 -32.14
C ASP A 265 29.34 -17.73 -31.68
N LEU A 266 29.43 -16.78 -30.74
CA LEU A 266 30.71 -16.25 -30.26
C LEU A 266 31.54 -17.29 -29.48
N PRO A 267 32.88 -17.23 -29.52
CA PRO A 267 33.73 -18.00 -28.60
C PRO A 267 33.38 -17.73 -27.13
N VAL A 268 33.48 -18.75 -26.27
CA VAL A 268 33.07 -18.69 -24.84
C VAL A 268 33.73 -17.53 -24.08
N ASN A 269 34.97 -17.19 -24.41
CA ASN A 269 35.74 -16.11 -23.80
C ASN A 269 35.28 -14.69 -24.20
N GLU A 270 34.49 -14.54 -25.28
CA GLU A 270 34.02 -13.24 -25.77
C GLU A 270 32.57 -12.94 -25.35
N VAL A 271 31.81 -13.98 -24.98
CA VAL A 271 30.38 -13.90 -24.65
C VAL A 271 30.08 -12.87 -23.55
N VAL A 272 30.83 -12.88 -22.44
CA VAL A 272 30.58 -11.98 -21.29
C VAL A 272 30.89 -10.53 -21.66
N SER A 273 32.03 -10.28 -22.32
CA SER A 273 32.41 -8.94 -22.76
C SER A 273 31.39 -8.35 -23.73
N ARG A 274 30.95 -9.13 -24.72
CA ARG A 274 29.93 -8.70 -25.67
C ARG A 274 28.59 -8.44 -25.00
N ALA A 275 28.15 -9.35 -24.13
CA ALA A 275 26.89 -9.17 -23.41
C ALA A 275 26.91 -7.91 -22.51
N LYS A 276 28.08 -7.52 -21.96
CA LYS A 276 28.23 -6.27 -21.18
C LYS A 276 28.03 -5.04 -22.06
N GLU A 277 28.43 -5.09 -23.32
CA GLU A 277 28.18 -4.00 -24.28
C GLU A 277 26.69 -3.85 -24.58
N ASP A 278 25.96 -4.95 -24.70
CA ASP A 278 24.51 -4.94 -24.92
C ASP A 278 23.71 -4.50 -23.67
N LEU A 279 24.32 -4.57 -22.47
CA LEU A 279 23.80 -4.03 -21.21
C LEU A 279 23.97 -2.52 -21.06
N LYS A 280 24.87 -1.88 -21.83
CA LYS A 280 25.00 -0.42 -21.87
C LYS A 280 23.74 0.13 -22.55
N ARG A 281 22.77 0.51 -21.71
CA ARG A 281 21.39 0.84 -22.07
C ARG A 281 21.33 1.89 -23.18
N ASP A 282 20.56 1.59 -24.22
CA ASP A 282 20.08 2.56 -25.21
C ASP A 282 18.82 3.20 -24.61
N PHE A 283 18.93 4.42 -24.06
CA PHE A 283 17.80 5.11 -23.43
C PHE A 283 16.79 5.50 -24.50
N GLY A 284 15.77 4.66 -24.70
CA GLY A 284 14.71 4.84 -25.70
C GLY A 284 14.09 3.54 -26.19
N SER A 285 14.74 2.39 -25.95
CA SER A 285 14.15 1.10 -26.25
C SER A 285 13.18 0.67 -25.14
N PHE A 286 11.91 0.49 -25.47
CA PHE A 286 10.93 -0.28 -24.66
C PHE A 286 11.29 -1.77 -24.57
N THR A 287 12.43 -2.16 -25.15
CA THR A 287 12.97 -3.50 -25.15
C THR A 287 14.33 -3.56 -24.47
N GLU A 288 14.42 -4.21 -23.31
CA GLU A 288 15.68 -4.48 -22.65
C GLU A 288 16.33 -5.69 -23.33
N LYS A 289 17.48 -5.47 -23.99
CA LYS A 289 18.26 -6.57 -24.56
C LYS A 289 18.88 -7.37 -23.44
N ARG A 290 18.42 -8.61 -23.26
CA ARG A 290 19.02 -9.59 -22.36
C ARG A 290 19.47 -10.83 -23.15
N PRO A 291 20.39 -10.69 -24.11
CA PRO A 291 20.84 -11.81 -24.93
C PRO A 291 21.49 -12.90 -24.08
N PHE A 292 22.12 -12.52 -22.95
CA PHE A 292 22.68 -13.49 -21.99
C PHE A 292 21.60 -14.33 -21.31
N THR A 293 20.46 -13.74 -20.91
CA THR A 293 19.31 -14.50 -20.39
C THR A 293 18.79 -15.49 -21.43
N GLY A 294 18.68 -15.03 -22.69
CA GLY A 294 18.41 -15.90 -23.84
C GLY A 294 19.36 -17.08 -23.97
N LEU A 295 20.67 -16.82 -23.82
CA LEU A 295 21.70 -17.84 -23.89
C LEU A 295 21.62 -18.83 -22.72
N VAL A 296 21.25 -18.38 -21.52
CA VAL A 296 21.00 -19.26 -20.36
C VAL A 296 19.87 -20.24 -20.70
N LYS A 297 18.76 -19.76 -21.27
CA LYS A 297 17.61 -20.61 -21.64
C LYS A 297 17.92 -21.55 -22.80
N ALA A 298 18.56 -21.05 -23.86
CA ALA A 298 18.81 -21.81 -25.09
C ALA A 298 20.03 -22.74 -25.01
N ASN A 299 21.10 -22.33 -24.32
CA ASN A 299 22.35 -23.10 -24.20
C ASN A 299 23.03 -22.87 -22.84
N PRO A 300 22.44 -23.37 -21.73
CA PRO A 300 22.92 -23.11 -20.37
C PRO A 300 24.35 -23.60 -20.13
N ARG A 301 24.79 -24.65 -20.86
CA ARG A 301 26.17 -25.14 -20.81
C ARG A 301 27.16 -24.08 -21.30
N LYS A 302 26.84 -23.38 -22.38
CA LYS A 302 27.68 -22.31 -22.94
C LYS A 302 27.67 -21.08 -22.03
N ALA A 303 26.50 -20.65 -21.55
CA ALA A 303 26.38 -19.54 -20.61
C ALA A 303 27.22 -19.75 -19.34
N LEU A 304 27.10 -20.92 -18.70
CA LEU A 304 27.88 -21.26 -17.50
C LEU A 304 29.39 -21.35 -17.78
N SER A 305 29.78 -21.85 -18.97
CA SER A 305 31.18 -21.89 -19.37
C SER A 305 31.76 -20.48 -19.55
N ALA A 306 30.98 -19.55 -20.08
CA ALA A 306 31.36 -18.16 -20.26
C ALA A 306 31.57 -17.45 -18.90
N LEU A 307 30.64 -17.64 -17.96
CA LEU A 307 30.79 -17.14 -16.58
C LEU A 307 31.98 -17.78 -15.86
N THR A 308 32.21 -19.08 -16.06
CA THR A 308 33.38 -19.76 -15.50
C THR A 308 34.68 -19.20 -16.07
N ASN A 309 34.71 -18.86 -17.36
CA ASN A 309 35.89 -18.27 -18.00
C ASN A 309 36.16 -16.86 -17.47
N ALA A 310 35.14 -16.00 -17.40
CA ALA A 310 35.23 -14.67 -16.81
C ALA A 310 35.70 -14.71 -15.35
N GLY A 311 35.15 -15.63 -14.54
CA GLY A 311 35.55 -15.80 -13.14
C GLY A 311 37.03 -16.20 -12.96
N ARG A 312 37.64 -16.91 -13.92
CA ARG A 312 39.10 -17.19 -13.88
C ARG A 312 39.95 -15.93 -14.04
N ALA A 313 39.41 -14.90 -14.67
CA ALA A 313 40.03 -13.59 -14.78
C ALA A 313 39.62 -12.64 -13.63
N GLY A 314 38.89 -13.15 -12.63
CA GLY A 314 38.39 -12.36 -11.50
C GLY A 314 37.13 -11.53 -11.80
N ASP A 315 36.51 -11.73 -12.97
CA ASP A 315 35.31 -10.99 -13.39
C ASP A 315 34.04 -11.79 -13.09
N TYR A 316 33.23 -11.30 -12.14
CA TYR A 316 31.97 -11.91 -11.69
C TYR A 316 30.80 -10.94 -11.88
N PRO A 317 30.31 -10.75 -13.11
CA PRO A 317 29.24 -9.80 -13.38
C PRO A 317 27.92 -10.21 -12.71
N GLU A 318 27.48 -9.43 -11.72
CA GLU A 318 26.29 -9.68 -10.89
C GLU A 318 25.04 -9.96 -11.72
N VAL A 319 24.77 -9.14 -12.74
CA VAL A 319 23.58 -9.24 -13.59
C VAL A 319 23.51 -10.57 -14.34
N PHE A 320 24.65 -11.10 -14.81
CA PHE A 320 24.69 -12.36 -15.55
C PHE A 320 24.68 -13.58 -14.64
N TRP A 321 25.31 -13.49 -13.46
CA TRP A 321 25.15 -14.52 -12.44
C TRP A 321 23.71 -14.58 -11.96
N SER A 322 23.08 -13.43 -11.73
CA SER A 322 21.65 -13.37 -11.38
C SER A 322 20.77 -13.98 -12.47
N SER A 323 21.05 -13.69 -13.74
CA SER A 323 20.35 -14.30 -14.87
C SER A 323 20.57 -15.82 -14.92
N MET A 324 21.82 -16.28 -14.75
CA MET A 324 22.14 -17.70 -14.71
C MET A 324 21.47 -18.43 -13.53
N ILE A 325 21.27 -17.77 -12.39
CA ILE A 325 20.63 -18.37 -11.20
C ILE A 325 19.11 -18.42 -11.36
N ASN A 326 18.50 -17.33 -11.82
CA ASN A 326 17.04 -17.20 -11.89
C ASN A 326 16.43 -17.89 -13.11
N GLU A 327 17.14 -17.95 -14.24
CA GLU A 327 16.58 -18.32 -15.55
C GLU A 327 17.09 -19.67 -16.06
N LEU A 328 17.85 -20.41 -15.24
CA LEU A 328 18.34 -21.75 -15.58
C LEU A 328 17.15 -22.72 -15.76
N PRO A 329 17.01 -23.38 -16.92
CA PRO A 329 15.91 -24.32 -17.12
C PRO A 329 15.93 -25.48 -16.11
N ALA A 330 14.76 -25.92 -15.65
CA ALA A 330 14.63 -27.00 -14.69
C ALA A 330 15.06 -28.37 -15.27
N ASP A 331 14.90 -28.57 -16.57
CA ASP A 331 15.11 -29.83 -17.32
C ASP A 331 16.56 -30.05 -17.79
N ILE A 332 17.53 -29.34 -17.21
CA ILE A 332 18.95 -29.54 -17.53
C ILE A 332 19.46 -30.94 -17.16
N THR A 333 20.47 -31.41 -17.91
CA THR A 333 21.12 -32.70 -17.62
C THR A 333 21.72 -32.74 -16.20
N PRO A 334 21.71 -33.92 -15.52
CA PRO A 334 22.35 -34.09 -14.20
C PRO A 334 23.79 -33.61 -14.14
N ARG A 335 24.56 -33.84 -15.21
CA ARG A 335 25.95 -33.39 -15.31
C ARG A 335 26.05 -31.87 -15.28
N LEU A 336 25.20 -31.16 -16.03
CA LEU A 336 25.20 -29.69 -16.05
C LEU A 336 24.76 -29.12 -14.71
N ARG A 337 23.71 -29.70 -14.10
CA ARG A 337 23.24 -29.32 -12.76
C ARG A 337 24.37 -29.45 -11.73
N ARG A 338 25.06 -30.59 -11.69
CA ARG A 338 26.21 -30.80 -10.78
C ARG A 338 27.34 -29.80 -11.01
N VAL A 339 27.65 -29.46 -12.27
CA VAL A 339 28.68 -28.46 -12.59
C VAL A 339 28.24 -27.06 -12.13
N PHE A 340 26.98 -26.67 -12.35
CA PHE A 340 26.44 -25.40 -11.89
C PHE A 340 26.54 -25.25 -10.37
N LEU A 341 26.07 -26.26 -9.62
CA LEU A 341 26.15 -26.26 -8.15
C LEU A 341 27.59 -26.15 -7.64
N ASN A 342 28.52 -26.90 -8.23
CA ASN A 342 29.95 -26.79 -7.91
C ASN A 342 30.56 -25.42 -8.25
N ARG A 343 29.97 -24.66 -9.18
CA ARG A 343 30.40 -23.30 -9.50
C ARG A 343 29.84 -22.29 -8.51
N VAL A 344 28.57 -22.43 -8.13
CA VAL A 344 27.95 -21.62 -7.07
C VAL A 344 28.67 -21.81 -5.74
N ALA A 345 28.97 -23.06 -5.35
CA ALA A 345 29.75 -23.41 -4.15
C ALA A 345 31.23 -22.95 -4.18
N ARG A 346 31.66 -22.27 -5.24
CA ARG A 346 33.02 -21.72 -5.38
C ARG A 346 33.01 -20.22 -5.72
N LEU A 347 31.84 -19.58 -5.72
CA LEU A 347 31.77 -18.13 -5.89
C LEU A 347 32.51 -17.45 -4.73
N PRO A 348 33.31 -16.41 -4.98
CA PRO A 348 33.91 -15.63 -3.91
C PRO A 348 32.83 -15.04 -3.00
N HIS A 349 33.08 -14.98 -1.70
CA HIS A 349 32.10 -14.48 -0.74
C HIS A 349 31.64 -13.04 -1.03
N ALA A 350 32.53 -12.17 -1.51
CA ALA A 350 32.17 -10.81 -1.92
C ALA A 350 31.08 -10.80 -3.02
N VAL A 351 31.18 -11.72 -3.99
CA VAL A 351 30.19 -11.87 -5.06
C VAL A 351 28.88 -12.42 -4.52
N ILE A 352 28.94 -13.33 -3.54
CA ILE A 352 27.74 -13.84 -2.85
C ILE A 352 27.02 -12.71 -2.09
N ALA A 353 27.76 -11.82 -1.44
CA ALA A 353 27.20 -10.67 -0.72
C ALA A 353 26.50 -9.67 -1.67
N GLU A 354 27.04 -9.46 -2.87
CA GLU A 354 26.38 -8.71 -3.95
C GLU A 354 25.09 -9.43 -4.40
N LEU A 355 25.17 -10.74 -4.65
CA LEU A 355 24.06 -11.58 -5.10
C LEU A 355 23.09 -12.03 -3.99
N ARG A 356 23.20 -11.50 -2.77
CA ARG A 356 22.52 -12.00 -1.55
C ARG A 356 21.03 -12.27 -1.73
N HIS A 357 20.29 -11.37 -2.37
CA HIS A 357 18.84 -11.49 -2.54
C HIS A 357 18.49 -12.52 -3.62
N THR A 358 19.29 -12.55 -4.69
CA THR A 358 19.13 -13.54 -5.76
C THR A 358 19.38 -14.94 -5.23
N LEU A 359 20.50 -15.14 -4.52
CA LEU A 359 20.87 -16.44 -3.94
C LEU A 359 19.94 -16.86 -2.80
N GLY A 360 19.56 -15.94 -1.91
CA GLY A 360 18.60 -16.22 -0.83
C GLY A 360 17.23 -16.66 -1.37
N ARG A 361 16.69 -15.95 -2.36
CA ARG A 361 15.44 -16.31 -3.03
C ARG A 361 15.55 -17.66 -3.76
N TRP A 362 16.67 -17.87 -4.45
CA TRP A 362 16.92 -19.12 -5.16
C TRP A 362 17.00 -20.32 -4.21
N LEU A 363 17.69 -20.20 -3.06
CA LEU A 363 17.72 -21.24 -2.03
C LEU A 363 16.33 -21.52 -1.47
N LYS A 364 15.57 -20.48 -1.10
CA LYS A 364 14.18 -20.61 -0.62
C LYS A 364 13.31 -21.45 -1.56
N GLN A 365 13.50 -21.29 -2.87
CA GLN A 365 12.70 -21.98 -3.89
C GLN A 365 13.23 -23.37 -4.25
N ASN A 366 14.55 -23.60 -4.17
CA ASN A 366 15.18 -24.78 -4.80
C ASN A 366 15.86 -25.74 -3.82
N LEU A 367 16.10 -25.38 -2.56
CA LEU A 367 16.94 -26.18 -1.66
C LEU A 367 16.51 -27.65 -1.58
N VAL A 368 15.22 -27.94 -1.40
CA VAL A 368 14.70 -29.32 -1.35
C VAL A 368 15.09 -30.12 -2.60
N ALA A 369 14.86 -29.56 -3.79
CA ALA A 369 15.22 -30.20 -5.06
C ALA A 369 16.74 -30.37 -5.25
N LEU A 370 17.56 -29.52 -4.61
CA LEU A 370 19.02 -29.69 -4.60
C LEU A 370 19.43 -30.88 -3.73
N LEU A 371 18.80 -31.02 -2.56
CA LEU A 371 19.06 -32.11 -1.62
C LEU A 371 18.63 -33.47 -2.19
N GLU A 372 17.47 -33.52 -2.85
CA GLU A 372 17.02 -34.72 -3.57
C GLU A 372 17.97 -35.13 -4.70
N PHE A 373 18.61 -34.15 -5.34
CA PHE A 373 19.56 -34.39 -6.43
C PHE A 373 20.93 -34.89 -5.92
N ASP A 374 21.47 -34.24 -4.90
CA ASP A 374 22.76 -34.56 -4.28
C ASP A 374 22.82 -33.88 -2.90
N ASP A 375 22.51 -34.64 -1.84
CA ASP A 375 22.35 -34.13 -0.46
C ASP A 375 23.60 -33.39 0.05
N ASP A 376 24.76 -34.03 -0.04
CA ASP A 376 26.04 -33.45 0.39
C ASP A 376 26.35 -32.15 -0.35
N LEU A 377 26.16 -32.13 -1.68
CA LEU A 377 26.41 -30.95 -2.50
C LEU A 377 25.39 -29.83 -2.24
N GLY A 378 24.12 -30.19 -2.02
CA GLY A 378 23.06 -29.24 -1.68
C GLY A 378 23.37 -28.50 -0.38
N TRP A 379 23.77 -29.23 0.66
CA TRP A 379 24.22 -28.62 1.93
C TRP A 379 25.48 -27.79 1.77
N ALA A 380 26.47 -28.27 1.01
CA ALA A 380 27.69 -27.50 0.74
C ALA A 380 27.39 -26.17 0.01
N VAL A 381 26.44 -26.17 -0.93
CA VAL A 381 25.99 -24.95 -1.61
C VAL A 381 25.27 -24.02 -0.65
N TYR A 382 24.34 -24.54 0.16
CA TYR A 382 23.62 -23.76 1.16
C TYR A 382 24.59 -23.08 2.14
N ASP A 383 25.51 -23.86 2.73
CA ASP A 383 26.47 -23.37 3.70
C ASP A 383 27.39 -22.31 3.09
N HIS A 384 27.90 -22.54 1.87
CA HIS A 384 28.76 -21.57 1.18
C HIS A 384 28.05 -20.24 0.87
N ILE A 385 26.76 -20.29 0.49
CA ILE A 385 25.96 -19.08 0.27
C ILE A 385 25.74 -18.34 1.58
N VAL A 386 25.36 -19.04 2.65
CA VAL A 386 25.16 -18.43 3.97
C VAL A 386 26.47 -17.81 4.47
N ASP A 387 27.61 -18.51 4.34
CA ASP A 387 28.93 -17.99 4.70
C ASP A 387 29.26 -16.70 3.96
N GLY A 388 29.00 -16.67 2.66
CA GLY A 388 29.19 -15.48 1.83
C GLY A 388 28.34 -14.30 2.29
N ILE A 389 27.04 -14.52 2.52
CA ILE A 389 26.13 -13.47 3.02
C ILE A 389 26.59 -12.95 4.38
N LEU A 390 26.88 -13.85 5.33
CA LEU A 390 27.32 -13.48 6.68
C LEU A 390 28.65 -12.71 6.67
N SER A 391 29.58 -13.10 5.79
CA SER A 391 30.87 -12.43 5.66
C SER A 391 30.77 -11.00 5.08
N GLY A 392 29.68 -10.70 4.36
CA GLY A 392 29.36 -9.35 3.89
C GLY A 392 28.86 -8.40 4.98
N GLY A 393 28.71 -8.87 6.23
CA GLY A 393 28.33 -8.05 7.37
C GLY A 393 26.86 -7.61 7.36
N ALA A 394 26.54 -6.56 8.13
CA ALA A 394 25.17 -6.09 8.32
C ALA A 394 24.51 -5.65 7.01
N ASP A 395 25.25 -5.03 6.09
CA ASP A 395 24.72 -4.57 4.80
C ASP A 395 24.25 -5.73 3.92
N ALA A 396 24.97 -6.85 3.95
CA ALA A 396 24.60 -8.05 3.21
C ALA A 396 23.43 -8.82 3.86
N ALA A 397 23.05 -8.49 5.09
CA ALA A 397 21.89 -9.08 5.76
C ALA A 397 20.60 -8.25 5.60
N LYS A 398 20.71 -7.03 5.04
CA LYS A 398 19.59 -6.10 4.90
C LYS A 398 18.46 -6.65 4.02
N SER A 399 17.24 -6.33 4.41
CA SER A 399 16.01 -6.52 3.66
C SER A 399 15.99 -5.67 2.40
N GLY A 400 15.37 -6.21 1.35
CA GLY A 400 15.08 -5.46 0.14
C GLY A 400 13.98 -4.40 0.33
N LEU A 401 13.27 -4.40 1.46
CA LEU A 401 12.35 -3.33 1.81
C LEU A 401 13.12 -2.08 2.25
N GLY A 402 12.90 -1.00 1.51
CA GLY A 402 13.44 0.33 1.81
C GLY A 402 12.76 1.00 3.00
N GLU A 403 13.19 2.21 3.31
CA GLU A 403 12.52 3.04 4.30
C GLU A 403 11.11 3.43 3.83
N VAL A 404 10.18 3.55 4.78
CA VAL A 404 8.82 4.00 4.49
C VAL A 404 8.79 5.52 4.58
N HIS A 405 8.40 6.20 3.50
CA HIS A 405 8.29 7.65 3.47
C HIS A 405 6.82 8.08 3.56
N GLN A 406 6.55 9.13 4.34
CA GLN A 406 5.27 9.84 4.35
C GLN A 406 5.54 11.35 4.38
N GLY A 407 4.97 12.09 3.42
CA GLY A 407 5.26 13.52 3.25
C GLY A 407 6.74 13.81 3.01
N GLY A 408 7.45 12.95 2.26
CA GLY A 408 8.89 13.08 2.00
C GLY A 408 9.80 12.79 3.20
N LYS A 409 9.25 12.59 4.41
CA LYS A 409 9.98 12.24 5.62
C LYS A 409 9.98 10.73 5.83
N VAL A 410 11.11 10.20 6.26
CA VAL A 410 11.24 8.81 6.69
C VAL A 410 10.39 8.61 7.95
N ILE A 411 9.37 7.75 7.87
CA ILE A 411 8.71 7.24 9.07
C ILE A 411 9.67 6.24 9.70
N GLN A 412 10.13 6.54 10.91
CA GLN A 412 10.87 5.58 11.72
C GLN A 412 9.94 4.43 12.12
N ARG A 413 9.94 3.37 11.33
CA ARG A 413 9.29 2.09 11.65
C ARG A 413 10.34 1.03 11.90
N SER A 414 10.01 0.08 12.76
CA SER A 414 10.91 -1.03 13.01
C SER A 414 11.13 -1.88 11.76
N ARG A 415 12.41 -2.16 11.48
CA ARG A 415 12.84 -3.12 10.45
C ARG A 415 12.91 -4.56 10.98
N ARG A 416 12.67 -4.76 12.28
CA ARG A 416 12.76 -6.05 12.98
C ARG A 416 11.44 -6.83 12.86
N THR A 417 10.89 -6.86 11.66
CA THR A 417 9.52 -7.33 11.38
C THR A 417 9.51 -8.46 10.37
N PHE A 418 8.44 -9.26 10.38
CA PHE A 418 8.22 -10.39 9.49
C PHE A 418 8.20 -9.95 8.02
N GLY A 419 7.59 -8.80 7.72
CA GLY A 419 7.61 -8.20 6.38
C GLY A 419 9.04 -7.94 5.86
N HIS A 420 9.94 -7.45 6.72
CA HIS A 420 11.35 -7.30 6.37
C HIS A 420 12.06 -8.65 6.28
N ALA A 421 11.71 -9.60 7.15
CA ALA A 421 12.29 -10.94 7.19
C ALA A 421 12.07 -11.73 5.91
N ILE A 422 10.84 -11.80 5.38
CA ILE A 422 10.53 -12.53 4.14
C ILE A 422 11.19 -11.89 2.90
N ASN A 423 11.60 -10.63 3.01
CA ASN A 423 12.31 -9.87 1.97
C ASN A 423 13.82 -9.75 2.24
N GLY A 424 14.31 -10.32 3.34
CA GLY A 424 15.71 -10.35 3.73
C GLY A 424 16.39 -11.66 3.32
N PRO A 425 17.67 -11.61 2.91
CA PRO A 425 18.40 -12.80 2.44
C PRO A 425 18.52 -13.86 3.55
N ILE A 426 18.76 -13.44 4.81
CA ILE A 426 18.83 -14.36 5.94
C ILE A 426 17.46 -14.98 6.27
N GLY A 427 16.37 -14.20 6.19
CA GLY A 427 15.02 -14.74 6.38
C GLY A 427 14.65 -15.76 5.28
N MET A 428 15.02 -15.49 4.02
CA MET A 428 14.84 -16.46 2.93
C MET A 428 15.65 -17.75 3.15
N CYS A 429 16.89 -17.65 3.66
CA CYS A 429 17.68 -18.83 4.04
C CYS A 429 17.02 -19.61 5.19
N ALA A 430 16.48 -18.93 6.20
CA ALA A 430 15.74 -19.57 7.29
C ALA A 430 14.48 -20.30 6.78
N GLU A 431 13.72 -19.70 5.86
CA GLU A 431 12.58 -20.37 5.23
C GLU A 431 13.00 -21.60 4.43
N ALA A 432 14.13 -21.52 3.71
CA ALA A 432 14.69 -22.66 2.97
C ALA A 432 14.98 -23.84 3.91
N LEU A 433 15.58 -23.58 5.09
CA LEU A 433 15.85 -24.62 6.09
C LEU A 433 14.59 -25.30 6.59
N PHE A 434 13.54 -24.53 6.91
CA PHE A 434 12.28 -25.11 7.38
C PHE A 434 11.55 -25.89 6.28
N HIS A 435 11.67 -25.50 5.02
CA HIS A 435 11.16 -26.28 3.89
C HIS A 435 11.95 -27.57 3.64
N ALA A 436 13.24 -27.60 4.02
CA ALA A 436 14.11 -28.76 3.88
C ALA A 436 13.96 -29.81 5.00
N VAL A 437 13.08 -29.58 5.98
CA VAL A 437 12.79 -30.59 7.00
C VAL A 437 12.11 -31.79 6.32
N PRO A 438 12.68 -33.00 6.40
CA PRO A 438 12.18 -34.15 5.66
C PRO A 438 10.83 -34.64 6.18
N GLY A 439 10.04 -35.23 5.29
CA GLY A 439 8.72 -35.81 5.56
C GLY A 439 7.59 -35.00 4.92
N GLU A 440 6.68 -35.68 4.22
CA GLU A 440 5.50 -35.05 3.60
C GLU A 440 4.50 -34.56 4.65
N GLU A 441 4.34 -35.32 5.73
CA GLU A 441 3.58 -34.96 6.92
C GLU A 441 4.44 -35.23 8.15
N GLN A 442 4.68 -34.20 8.97
CA GLN A 442 5.37 -34.38 10.24
C GLN A 442 4.35 -34.80 11.31
N GLU A 443 4.62 -35.91 11.97
CA GLU A 443 3.87 -36.34 13.15
C GLU A 443 4.36 -35.63 14.41
N ALA A 444 3.55 -35.68 15.47
CA ALA A 444 3.94 -35.14 16.77
C ALA A 444 5.24 -35.79 17.24
N GLY A 445 6.25 -34.99 17.57
CA GLY A 445 7.54 -35.49 18.05
C GLY A 445 8.44 -36.12 16.96
N SER A 446 8.22 -35.84 15.67
CA SER A 446 9.11 -36.34 14.60
C SER A 446 10.53 -35.76 14.65
N LEU A 447 10.75 -34.72 15.45
CA LEU A 447 12.00 -34.00 15.68
C LEU A 447 12.56 -33.27 14.45
N ILE A 448 13.18 -32.11 14.67
CA ILE A 448 13.93 -31.43 13.61
C ILE A 448 15.35 -32.02 13.58
N PRO A 449 15.88 -32.41 12.41
CA PRO A 449 17.23 -32.94 12.33
C PRO A 449 18.30 -31.96 12.86
N ASP A 450 19.29 -32.46 13.59
CA ASP A 450 20.33 -31.63 14.23
C ASP A 450 21.12 -30.77 13.24
N TYR A 451 21.32 -31.28 12.02
CA TYR A 451 22.01 -30.54 10.97
C TYR A 451 21.18 -29.35 10.43
N ILE A 452 19.85 -29.37 10.57
CA ILE A 452 18.97 -28.21 10.28
C ILE A 452 18.95 -27.27 11.48
N LYS A 453 18.78 -27.81 12.70
CA LYS A 453 18.76 -27.00 13.94
C LYS A 453 20.01 -26.15 14.09
N SER A 454 21.19 -26.75 13.92
CA SER A 454 22.47 -26.03 14.00
C SER A 454 22.60 -24.92 12.95
N ARG A 455 22.04 -25.10 11.75
CA ARG A 455 22.01 -24.07 10.70
C ARG A 455 21.03 -22.95 11.04
N VAL A 456 19.85 -23.27 11.57
CA VAL A 456 18.90 -22.24 12.05
C VAL A 456 19.51 -21.41 13.17
N GLU A 457 20.10 -22.07 14.18
CA GLU A 457 20.76 -21.40 15.30
C GLU A 457 21.91 -20.50 14.85
N ARG A 458 22.64 -20.91 13.82
CA ARG A 458 23.66 -20.07 13.19
C ARG A 458 23.09 -18.79 12.58
N LEU A 459 21.90 -18.85 11.98
CA LEU A 459 21.24 -17.66 11.43
C LEU A 459 20.76 -16.70 12.52
N PHE A 460 20.44 -17.18 13.73
CA PHE A 460 20.14 -16.31 14.88
C PHE A 460 21.34 -15.46 15.32
N ALA A 461 22.56 -15.84 14.94
CA ALA A 461 23.78 -15.07 15.18
C ALA A 461 24.20 -14.18 14.00
N ALA A 462 23.34 -14.01 12.98
CA ALA A 462 23.65 -13.18 11.82
C ALA A 462 23.82 -11.69 12.17
N PRO A 463 24.70 -10.95 11.47
CA PRO A 463 24.94 -9.54 11.74
C PRO A 463 23.77 -8.65 11.31
N GLY A 464 23.65 -7.47 11.93
CA GLY A 464 22.61 -6.49 11.60
C GLY A 464 21.20 -7.02 11.83
N GLU A 465 20.27 -6.66 10.94
CA GLU A 465 18.87 -7.16 10.98
C GLU A 465 18.72 -8.63 10.55
N GLY A 466 19.81 -9.30 10.15
CA GLY A 466 19.76 -10.71 9.73
C GLY A 466 19.30 -11.65 10.83
N SER A 467 19.78 -11.46 12.07
CA SER A 467 19.36 -12.26 13.22
C SER A 467 17.88 -12.09 13.52
N ASP A 468 17.40 -10.84 13.50
CA ASP A 468 16.00 -10.49 13.68
C ASP A 468 15.11 -11.16 12.61
N HIS A 469 15.56 -11.16 11.36
CA HIS A 469 14.86 -11.85 10.27
C HIS A 469 14.77 -13.36 10.51
N ALA A 470 15.86 -14.01 10.88
CA ALA A 470 15.86 -15.45 11.18
C ALA A 470 14.91 -15.78 12.35
N VAL A 471 14.96 -15.00 13.43
CA VAL A 471 14.09 -15.16 14.59
C VAL A 471 12.62 -14.98 14.19
N SER A 472 12.29 -13.95 13.41
CA SER A 472 10.92 -13.70 12.99
C SER A 472 10.35 -14.84 12.13
N ILE A 473 11.15 -15.40 11.20
CA ILE A 473 10.76 -16.56 10.40
C ILE A 473 10.55 -17.81 11.27
N ALA A 474 11.47 -18.08 12.20
CA ALA A 474 11.37 -19.24 13.09
C ALA A 474 10.13 -19.12 14.01
N THR A 475 9.90 -17.94 14.57
CA THR A 475 8.82 -17.72 15.54
C THR A 475 7.43 -17.70 14.91
N ARG A 476 7.31 -17.31 13.63
CA ARG A 476 6.10 -17.48 12.82
C ARG A 476 5.60 -18.94 12.79
N ARG A 477 6.50 -19.90 13.01
CA ARG A 477 6.26 -21.35 12.95
C ARG A 477 6.18 -22.01 14.34
N LEU A 478 6.10 -21.26 15.45
CA LEU A 478 6.13 -21.82 16.81
C LEU A 478 5.10 -22.93 17.06
N ASN A 479 3.86 -22.80 16.57
CA ASN A 479 2.86 -23.85 16.73
C ASN A 479 3.33 -25.19 16.14
N TRP A 480 3.89 -25.15 14.93
CA TRP A 480 4.41 -26.35 14.26
C TRP A 480 5.69 -26.86 14.92
N LEU A 481 6.62 -25.97 15.30
CA LEU A 481 7.85 -26.35 15.98
C LEU A 481 7.57 -27.00 17.34
N MET A 482 6.61 -26.47 18.10
CA MET A 482 6.17 -27.06 19.37
C MET A 482 5.52 -28.44 19.17
N PHE A 483 4.84 -28.65 18.03
CA PHE A 483 4.24 -29.94 17.69
C PHE A 483 5.30 -30.98 17.29
N VAL A 484 6.32 -30.58 16.54
CA VAL A 484 7.33 -31.48 15.97
C VAL A 484 8.53 -31.73 16.89
N ASP A 485 9.07 -30.69 17.53
CA ASP A 485 10.26 -30.75 18.39
C ASP A 485 10.10 -29.80 19.59
N PRO A 486 9.24 -30.16 20.57
CA PRO A 486 8.94 -29.30 21.72
C PRO A 486 10.18 -29.00 22.57
N ALA A 487 11.06 -29.99 22.79
CA ALA A 487 12.25 -29.82 23.60
C ALA A 487 13.20 -28.74 23.03
N TRP A 488 13.48 -28.80 21.73
CA TRP A 488 14.29 -27.76 21.08
C TRP A 488 13.60 -26.40 21.08
N THR A 489 12.29 -26.38 20.84
CA THR A 489 11.50 -25.14 20.80
C THR A 489 11.49 -24.45 22.16
N GLU A 490 11.25 -25.19 23.25
CA GLU A 490 11.27 -24.70 24.62
C GLU A 490 12.67 -24.21 25.05
N GLU A 491 13.74 -24.91 24.66
CA GLU A 491 15.10 -24.52 25.03
C GLU A 491 15.57 -23.27 24.27
N ARG A 492 15.28 -23.19 22.96
CA ARG A 492 15.91 -22.21 22.08
C ARG A 492 15.02 -21.03 21.71
N LEU A 493 13.73 -21.25 21.47
CA LEU A 493 12.85 -20.25 20.86
C LEU A 493 11.93 -19.58 21.87
N ILE A 494 11.34 -20.33 22.80
CA ILE A 494 10.46 -19.77 23.84
C ILE A 494 11.15 -18.69 24.70
N PRO A 495 12.43 -18.81 25.10
CA PRO A 495 13.11 -17.75 25.84
C PRO A 495 13.16 -16.41 25.09
N MET A 496 13.13 -16.45 23.75
CA MET A 496 13.15 -15.25 22.93
C MET A 496 11.88 -14.40 23.08
N LEU A 497 10.76 -14.97 23.56
CA LEU A 497 9.51 -14.24 23.80
C LEU A 497 9.50 -13.47 25.13
N ALA A 498 10.51 -13.61 25.99
CA ALA A 498 10.63 -12.74 27.17
C ALA A 498 10.83 -11.28 26.74
N PHE A 499 10.13 -10.32 27.35
CA PHE A 499 10.12 -8.92 26.90
C PHE A 499 11.50 -8.24 26.99
N GLU A 500 12.35 -8.71 27.90
CA GLU A 500 13.72 -8.23 28.10
C GLU A 500 14.73 -8.91 27.18
N HIS A 501 14.33 -9.97 26.45
CA HIS A 501 15.22 -10.66 25.54
C HIS A 501 15.52 -9.76 24.33
N PRO A 502 16.79 -9.67 23.88
CA PRO A 502 17.14 -8.81 22.74
C PRO A 502 16.33 -9.10 21.47
N ALA A 503 15.97 -10.37 21.25
CA ALA A 503 15.17 -10.81 20.11
C ALA A 503 13.64 -10.81 20.35
N SER A 504 13.15 -10.18 21.42
CA SER A 504 11.73 -10.20 21.77
C SER A 504 10.83 -9.59 20.71
N GLU A 505 11.22 -8.42 20.21
CA GLU A 505 10.51 -7.72 19.15
C GLU A 505 10.30 -8.57 17.87
N PRO A 506 11.35 -9.08 17.20
CA PRO A 506 11.16 -9.91 16.02
C PRO A 506 10.48 -11.24 16.33
N ALA A 507 10.65 -11.78 17.55
CA ALA A 507 10.00 -13.02 17.98
C ALA A 507 8.47 -12.85 18.09
N TRP A 508 8.01 -11.81 18.78
CA TRP A 508 6.58 -11.51 18.87
C TRP A 508 6.00 -11.06 17.54
N ASN A 509 6.73 -10.24 16.78
CA ASN A 509 6.27 -9.82 15.45
C ASN A 509 6.09 -11.03 14.52
N GLY A 510 7.07 -11.94 14.48
CA GLY A 510 6.98 -13.17 13.70
C GLY A 510 5.84 -14.07 14.17
N PHE A 511 5.74 -14.29 15.48
CA PHE A 511 4.70 -15.15 16.04
C PHE A 511 3.29 -14.63 15.79
N LEU A 512 3.04 -13.32 15.97
CA LEU A 512 1.73 -12.69 15.75
C LEU A 512 1.33 -12.62 14.27
N HIS A 513 2.26 -12.78 13.32
CA HIS A 513 1.90 -12.99 11.92
C HIS A 513 1.25 -14.36 11.68
N ASN A 514 1.43 -15.30 12.62
CA ASN A 514 0.44 -16.23 13.17
C ASN A 514 -1.04 -16.11 12.78
N GLU A 515 -1.55 -16.66 11.68
CA GLU A 515 -3.01 -16.64 11.45
C GLU A 515 -3.78 -17.50 12.47
N GLN A 516 -3.12 -18.50 13.05
CA GLN A 516 -3.68 -19.38 14.07
C GLN A 516 -3.27 -18.94 15.47
N ALA A 517 -4.21 -19.01 16.41
CA ALA A 517 -3.92 -18.85 17.84
C ALA A 517 -2.89 -19.89 18.32
N PRO A 518 -2.20 -19.62 19.45
CA PRO A 518 -1.23 -20.56 20.02
C PRO A 518 -1.89 -21.92 20.29
N TRP A 519 -1.26 -22.99 19.80
CA TRP A 519 -1.72 -24.36 20.07
C TRP A 519 -1.68 -24.66 21.58
N PRO A 520 -2.61 -25.42 22.19
CA PRO A 520 -2.76 -25.48 23.65
C PRO A 520 -1.50 -25.75 24.49
N PRO A 521 -0.59 -26.68 24.14
CA PRO A 521 0.66 -26.86 24.88
C PRO A 521 1.57 -25.64 24.83
N LEU A 522 1.65 -24.96 23.67
CA LEU A 522 2.37 -23.70 23.56
C LEU A 522 1.69 -22.61 24.39
N ALA A 523 0.37 -22.50 24.27
CA ALA A 523 -0.45 -21.51 24.96
C ALA A 523 -0.24 -21.57 26.48
N GLU A 524 -0.23 -22.78 27.07
CA GLU A 524 0.03 -22.98 28.50
C GLU A 524 1.40 -22.41 28.93
N ILE A 525 2.45 -22.68 28.14
CA ILE A 525 3.83 -22.23 28.43
C ILE A 525 3.95 -20.70 28.33
N ILE A 526 3.34 -20.10 27.31
CA ILE A 526 3.50 -18.66 27.05
C ILE A 526 2.42 -17.80 27.73
N LYS A 527 1.38 -18.40 28.30
CA LYS A 527 0.27 -17.69 28.97
C LYS A 527 0.73 -16.60 29.93
N PRO A 528 1.73 -16.80 30.81
CA PRO A 528 2.21 -15.73 31.69
C PRO A 528 2.65 -14.47 30.94
N ARG A 529 3.27 -14.63 29.76
CA ARG A 529 3.70 -13.50 28.92
C ARG A 529 2.52 -12.88 28.18
N LEU A 530 1.58 -13.69 27.70
CA LEU A 530 0.37 -13.21 27.02
C LEU A 530 -0.49 -12.29 27.91
N LEU A 531 -0.55 -12.57 29.22
CA LEU A 531 -1.29 -11.75 30.18
C LEU A 531 -0.75 -10.32 30.31
N ASP A 532 0.56 -10.16 30.14
CA ASP A 532 1.27 -8.88 30.25
C ASP A 532 1.68 -8.30 28.88
N LEU A 533 1.15 -8.85 27.78
CA LEU A 533 1.58 -8.52 26.41
C LEU A 533 1.18 -7.11 25.96
N PHE A 534 -0.01 -6.64 26.30
CA PHE A 534 -0.57 -5.41 25.71
C PHE A 534 0.24 -4.13 25.98
N PRO A 535 0.67 -3.86 27.22
CA PRO A 535 1.52 -2.71 27.49
C PRO A 535 2.80 -2.69 26.66
N TRP A 536 3.35 -3.86 26.34
CA TRP A 536 4.58 -4.00 25.57
C TRP A 536 4.34 -3.98 24.05
N VAL A 537 3.37 -4.74 23.55
CA VAL A 537 3.12 -4.87 22.09
C VAL A 537 2.59 -3.58 21.48
N GLU A 538 1.83 -2.78 22.23
CA GLU A 538 1.28 -1.51 21.76
C GLU A 538 2.32 -0.36 21.73
N GLU A 539 3.53 -0.56 22.27
CA GLU A 539 4.65 0.38 22.11
C GLU A 539 5.23 0.34 20.68
N PHE A 540 4.98 -0.74 19.92
CA PHE A 540 5.55 -0.91 18.59
C PHE A 540 4.62 -0.40 17.48
N SER A 541 5.17 0.43 16.59
CA SER A 541 4.50 0.89 15.37
C SER A 541 4.81 -0.03 14.18
N TRP A 542 4.24 -1.24 14.19
CA TRP A 542 4.38 -2.20 13.09
C TRP A 542 3.48 -1.87 11.88
N ASP A 543 3.76 -2.49 10.74
CA ASP A 543 3.05 -2.35 9.46
C ASP A 543 1.61 -2.90 9.48
N ARG A 544 1.30 -3.74 10.46
CA ARG A 544 -0.01 -4.32 10.72
C ARG A 544 -0.41 -4.08 12.17
N ASP A 545 -1.72 -4.03 12.43
CA ASP A 545 -2.28 -3.90 13.78
C ASP A 545 -2.23 -5.27 14.51
N LEU A 546 -1.01 -5.76 14.80
CA LEU A 546 -0.79 -7.09 15.40
C LEU A 546 -1.31 -7.17 16.84
N SER A 547 -1.49 -6.04 17.52
CA SER A 547 -2.19 -5.96 18.80
C SER A 547 -3.62 -6.48 18.69
N ASN A 548 -4.29 -6.28 17.54
CA ASN A 548 -5.60 -6.88 17.30
C ASN A 548 -5.52 -8.41 17.16
N VAL A 549 -4.47 -8.94 16.53
CA VAL A 549 -4.28 -10.40 16.41
C VAL A 549 -4.08 -11.01 17.80
N ALA A 550 -3.22 -10.39 18.62
CA ALA A 550 -3.04 -10.77 20.02
C ALA A 550 -4.38 -10.74 20.79
N ALA A 551 -5.17 -9.69 20.60
CA ALA A 551 -6.48 -9.56 21.24
C ALA A 551 -7.42 -10.71 20.84
N GLN A 552 -7.47 -11.07 19.54
CA GLN A 552 -8.24 -12.21 19.06
C GLN A 552 -7.78 -13.53 19.66
N TRP A 553 -6.47 -13.74 19.83
CA TRP A 553 -5.95 -14.94 20.51
C TRP A 553 -6.42 -15.03 21.95
N MET A 554 -6.36 -13.92 22.71
CA MET A 554 -6.87 -13.88 24.09
C MET A 554 -8.37 -14.18 24.14
N GLY A 555 -9.13 -13.62 23.19
CA GLY A 555 -10.54 -13.94 23.00
C GLY A 555 -10.77 -15.42 22.72
N PHE A 556 -10.01 -16.01 21.80
CA PHE A 556 -10.09 -17.43 21.46
C PHE A 556 -9.81 -18.33 22.68
N MET A 557 -8.73 -18.04 23.41
CA MET A 557 -8.34 -18.74 24.64
C MET A 557 -9.41 -18.64 25.73
N ARG A 558 -10.14 -17.53 25.83
CA ARG A 558 -11.24 -17.38 26.80
C ARG A 558 -12.53 -18.06 26.35
N VAL A 559 -12.89 -17.90 25.07
CA VAL A 559 -14.18 -18.33 24.52
C VAL A 559 -14.24 -19.84 24.32
N PHE A 560 -13.16 -20.44 23.80
CA PHE A 560 -13.14 -21.86 23.41
C PHE A 560 -12.38 -22.75 24.39
N HIS A 561 -11.58 -22.18 25.29
CA HIS A 561 -10.82 -22.91 26.32
C HIS A 561 -11.02 -22.32 27.74
N PRO A 562 -12.25 -22.02 28.17
CA PRO A 562 -12.49 -21.29 29.41
C PRO A 562 -11.96 -22.04 30.65
N ASN A 563 -11.08 -21.39 31.42
CA ASN A 563 -10.46 -21.94 32.64
C ASN A 563 -9.61 -23.21 32.45
N GLU A 564 -9.28 -23.58 31.21
CA GLU A 564 -8.29 -24.63 30.92
C GLU A 564 -6.85 -24.09 31.14
N PRO A 565 -5.85 -24.95 31.38
CA PRO A 565 -4.45 -24.53 31.51
C PRO A 565 -3.95 -23.68 30.34
N SER A 566 -4.33 -24.05 29.12
CA SER A 566 -4.04 -23.37 27.86
C SER A 566 -4.95 -22.17 27.55
N GLY A 567 -6.02 -21.98 28.33
CA GLY A 567 -7.00 -20.93 28.11
C GLY A 567 -6.98 -19.86 29.18
N LEU A 568 -8.01 -19.00 29.19
CA LEU A 568 -8.12 -17.90 30.15
C LEU A 568 -9.32 -18.07 31.06
N SER A 569 -9.13 -17.69 32.33
CA SER A 569 -10.23 -17.42 33.25
C SER A 569 -10.85 -16.05 32.98
N GLY A 570 -12.07 -15.82 33.48
CA GLY A 570 -12.72 -14.51 33.35
C GLY A 570 -11.96 -13.38 34.06
N GLY A 571 -11.29 -13.69 35.18
CA GLY A 571 -10.44 -12.73 35.89
C GLY A 571 -9.22 -12.31 35.06
N GLU A 572 -8.57 -13.27 34.42
CA GLU A 572 -7.43 -13.03 33.51
C GLU A 572 -7.87 -12.23 32.28
N MET A 573 -8.95 -12.62 31.61
CA MET A 573 -9.45 -11.90 30.43
C MET A 573 -9.83 -10.46 30.78
N ARG A 574 -10.45 -10.23 31.94
CA ARG A 574 -10.75 -8.87 32.41
C ARG A 574 -9.49 -8.04 32.62
N SER A 575 -8.44 -8.61 33.22
CA SER A 575 -7.16 -7.91 33.39
C SER A 575 -6.54 -7.55 32.04
N VAL A 576 -6.60 -8.46 31.07
CA VAL A 576 -6.14 -8.23 29.70
C VAL A 576 -6.90 -7.09 29.02
N PHE A 577 -8.24 -7.08 29.10
CA PHE A 577 -9.04 -5.96 28.59
C PHE A 577 -8.68 -4.62 29.23
N ARG A 578 -8.29 -4.63 30.51
CA ARG A 578 -7.89 -3.41 31.22
C ARG A 578 -6.53 -2.89 30.76
N ALA A 579 -5.66 -3.76 30.26
CA ALA A 579 -4.32 -3.43 29.75
C ALA A 579 -4.33 -2.96 28.29
N MET A 580 -5.29 -3.39 27.48
CA MET A 580 -5.47 -2.93 26.09
C MET A 580 -5.73 -1.41 26.00
N SER A 581 -5.20 -0.77 24.96
CA SER A 581 -5.65 0.55 24.50
C SER A 581 -7.15 0.58 24.17
N ASP A 582 -7.73 1.78 24.09
CA ASP A 582 -9.12 1.95 23.67
C ASP A 582 -9.35 1.41 22.25
N HIS A 583 -8.41 1.67 21.34
CA HIS A 583 -8.46 1.20 19.96
C HIS A 583 -8.52 -0.33 19.85
N THR A 584 -7.56 -1.04 20.48
CA THR A 584 -7.51 -2.51 20.46
C THR A 584 -8.76 -3.12 21.10
N ARG A 585 -9.22 -2.57 22.22
CA ARG A 585 -10.46 -3.03 22.88
C ARG A 585 -11.68 -2.86 21.97
N ASN A 586 -11.78 -1.74 21.24
CA ASN A 586 -12.89 -1.49 20.32
C ASN A 586 -12.82 -2.40 19.08
N ARG A 587 -11.62 -2.71 18.58
CA ARG A 587 -11.42 -3.72 17.52
C ARG A 587 -11.77 -5.13 17.97
N PHE A 588 -11.56 -5.47 19.24
CA PHE A 588 -11.99 -6.74 19.80
C PHE A 588 -13.53 -6.91 19.75
N ILE A 589 -14.30 -5.84 19.94
CA ILE A 589 -15.77 -5.87 19.82
C ILE A 589 -16.18 -6.30 18.40
N PHE A 590 -15.50 -5.79 17.36
CA PHE A 590 -15.76 -6.22 16.00
C PHE A 590 -15.50 -7.73 15.80
N TRP A 591 -14.42 -8.26 16.39
CA TRP A 591 -14.16 -9.70 16.37
C TRP A 591 -15.25 -10.50 17.09
N LEU A 592 -15.79 -10.01 18.23
CA LEU A 592 -16.95 -10.66 18.88
C LEU A 592 -18.16 -10.74 17.94
N GLY A 593 -18.39 -9.72 17.11
CA GLY A 593 -19.43 -9.75 16.08
C GLY A 593 -19.25 -10.91 15.10
N GLN A 594 -18.00 -11.19 14.70
CA GLN A 594 -17.68 -12.35 13.85
C GLN A 594 -17.88 -13.68 14.58
N VAL A 595 -17.52 -13.75 15.88
CA VAL A 595 -17.78 -14.93 16.70
C VAL A 595 -19.28 -15.21 16.80
N GLY A 596 -20.09 -14.18 17.01
CA GLY A 596 -21.55 -14.29 17.06
C GLY A 596 -22.15 -14.82 15.76
N GLN A 597 -21.71 -14.31 14.61
CA GLN A 597 -22.23 -14.68 13.29
C GLN A 597 -21.76 -16.05 12.78
N LYS A 598 -20.51 -16.44 13.04
CA LYS A 598 -19.88 -17.61 12.40
C LYS A 598 -19.96 -18.91 13.21
N ASN A 599 -20.47 -18.87 14.45
CA ASN A 599 -20.58 -20.04 15.32
C ASN A 599 -22.04 -20.37 15.63
N GLU A 600 -22.34 -21.66 15.78
CA GLU A 600 -23.69 -22.13 16.14
C GLU A 600 -24.09 -21.63 17.54
N ASP A 601 -25.18 -20.88 17.62
CA ASP A 601 -25.61 -20.12 18.80
C ASP A 601 -24.51 -19.19 19.36
N GLY A 602 -23.63 -18.68 18.50
CA GLY A 602 -22.44 -17.94 18.91
C GLY A 602 -22.74 -16.72 19.78
N TRP A 603 -23.84 -16.01 19.49
CA TRP A 603 -24.30 -14.89 20.32
C TRP A 603 -24.61 -15.30 21.76
N ALA A 604 -25.41 -16.35 21.94
CA ALA A 604 -25.86 -16.81 23.25
C ALA A 604 -24.76 -17.54 24.03
N LYS A 605 -24.05 -18.47 23.38
CA LYS A 605 -23.04 -19.32 24.03
C LYS A 605 -21.74 -18.57 24.32
N HIS A 606 -21.32 -17.67 23.44
CA HIS A 606 -19.98 -17.07 23.50
C HIS A 606 -20.03 -15.57 23.82
N VAL A 607 -20.69 -14.78 22.96
CA VAL A 607 -20.61 -13.32 23.03
C VAL A 607 -21.27 -12.77 24.29
N ILE A 608 -22.53 -13.16 24.57
CA ILE A 608 -23.27 -12.69 25.75
C ILE A 608 -22.58 -13.10 27.05
N SER A 609 -22.07 -14.34 27.11
CA SER A 609 -21.35 -14.85 28.29
C SER A 609 -20.11 -13.99 28.59
N LEU A 610 -19.24 -13.79 27.59
CA LEU A 610 -18.03 -12.99 27.74
C LEU A 610 -18.32 -11.53 28.13
N ILE A 611 -19.33 -10.91 27.50
CA ILE A 611 -19.73 -9.53 27.81
C ILE A 611 -20.21 -9.40 29.26
N ASN A 612 -20.95 -10.39 29.76
CA ASN A 612 -21.52 -10.34 31.11
C ASN A 612 -20.50 -10.65 32.20
N GLU A 613 -19.64 -11.64 31.97
CA GLU A 613 -18.69 -12.18 32.94
C GLU A 613 -17.36 -11.42 32.95
N ASP A 614 -16.83 -11.06 31.78
CA ASP A 614 -15.42 -10.70 31.64
C ASP A 614 -15.20 -9.23 31.31
N TRP A 615 -16.12 -8.61 30.55
CA TRP A 615 -15.94 -7.23 30.09
C TRP A 615 -15.80 -6.22 31.25
N PRO A 616 -14.82 -5.30 31.19
CA PRO A 616 -14.60 -4.35 32.27
C PRO A 616 -15.77 -3.37 32.44
N ARG A 617 -16.19 -3.15 33.69
CA ARG A 617 -17.41 -2.38 34.03
C ARG A 617 -17.14 -0.94 34.43
N GLU A 618 -15.87 -0.60 34.63
CA GLU A 618 -15.39 0.70 35.06
C GLU A 618 -15.79 1.80 34.08
N HIS A 619 -16.16 2.96 34.61
CA HIS A 619 -16.66 4.07 33.79
C HIS A 619 -15.65 4.57 32.75
N ARG A 620 -14.34 4.49 33.06
CA ARG A 620 -13.25 4.93 32.16
C ARG A 620 -13.20 4.20 30.81
N TYR A 621 -13.86 3.05 30.68
CA TYR A 621 -13.89 2.27 29.44
C TYR A 621 -15.14 2.50 28.60
N ARG A 622 -16.01 3.44 29.01
CA ARG A 622 -17.22 3.80 28.28
C ARG A 622 -16.95 5.09 27.51
N THR A 623 -16.27 4.95 26.38
CA THR A 623 -15.87 6.03 25.48
C THR A 623 -16.84 6.16 24.30
N SER A 624 -16.79 7.27 23.58
CA SER A 624 -17.53 7.44 22.31
C SER A 624 -17.15 6.39 21.26
N ALA A 625 -15.86 6.03 21.18
CA ALA A 625 -15.38 4.98 20.30
C ALA A 625 -15.90 3.59 20.70
N SER A 626 -16.01 3.31 22.01
CA SER A 626 -16.62 2.06 22.50
C SER A 626 -18.12 2.00 22.19
N MET A 627 -18.84 3.12 22.31
CA MET A 627 -20.26 3.22 21.95
C MET A 627 -20.48 2.87 20.47
N ARG A 628 -19.64 3.43 19.60
CA ARG A 628 -19.56 3.12 18.17
C ARG A 628 -19.37 1.63 17.92
N ALA A 629 -18.40 1.02 18.58
CA ALA A 629 -18.10 -0.39 18.41
C ALA A 629 -19.26 -1.29 18.87
N TRP A 630 -19.94 -0.93 19.96
CA TRP A 630 -21.13 -1.63 20.43
C TRP A 630 -22.30 -1.55 19.47
N ILE A 631 -22.58 -0.36 18.90
CA ILE A 631 -23.62 -0.21 17.88
C ILE A 631 -23.30 -1.08 16.67
N GLY A 632 -22.05 -1.05 16.18
CA GLY A 632 -21.62 -1.89 15.06
C GLY A 632 -21.75 -3.39 15.34
N LEU A 633 -21.52 -3.84 16.58
CA LEU A 633 -21.79 -5.23 16.96
C LEU A 633 -23.29 -5.54 16.94
N LEU A 634 -24.14 -4.62 17.40
CA LEU A 634 -25.60 -4.80 17.40
C LEU A 634 -26.20 -4.84 15.99
N ASP A 635 -25.65 -4.08 15.04
CA ASP A 635 -26.05 -4.11 13.62
C ASP A 635 -25.97 -5.53 13.02
N ASP A 636 -25.05 -6.36 13.52
CA ASP A 636 -24.77 -7.69 13.00
C ASP A 636 -25.59 -8.82 13.65
N THR A 637 -26.46 -8.50 14.62
CA THR A 637 -27.08 -9.52 15.50
C THR A 637 -28.32 -10.23 14.94
N GLY A 638 -29.02 -9.62 13.97
CA GLY A 638 -30.27 -10.15 13.43
C GLY A 638 -31.29 -10.46 14.53
N ASP A 639 -31.85 -11.68 14.53
CA ASP A 639 -32.82 -12.15 15.53
C ASP A 639 -32.28 -12.19 16.96
N SER A 640 -30.96 -12.22 17.15
CA SER A 640 -30.32 -12.20 18.48
C SER A 640 -30.25 -10.80 19.10
N PHE A 641 -30.70 -9.76 18.38
CA PHE A 641 -30.59 -8.36 18.80
C PHE A 641 -31.07 -8.11 20.24
N PRO A 642 -32.29 -8.51 20.67
CA PRO A 642 -32.75 -8.20 22.01
C PRO A 642 -31.85 -8.78 23.10
N ALA A 643 -31.40 -10.03 22.94
CA ALA A 643 -30.58 -10.72 23.93
C ALA A 643 -29.17 -10.10 24.02
N VAL A 644 -28.57 -9.76 22.88
CA VAL A 644 -27.24 -9.14 22.84
C VAL A 644 -27.32 -7.69 23.35
N TYR A 645 -28.35 -6.94 22.98
CA TYR A 645 -28.60 -5.60 23.47
C TYR A 645 -28.74 -5.57 25.00
N GLU A 646 -29.47 -6.51 25.60
CA GLU A 646 -29.59 -6.62 27.05
C GLU A 646 -28.24 -6.81 27.77
N ALA A 647 -27.30 -7.54 27.15
CA ALA A 647 -25.93 -7.70 27.68
C ALA A 647 -25.11 -6.41 27.54
N VAL A 648 -25.28 -5.69 26.44
CA VAL A 648 -24.49 -4.51 26.06
C VAL A 648 -24.99 -3.22 26.70
N LYS A 649 -26.30 -3.07 26.97
CA LYS A 649 -26.93 -1.77 27.34
C LYS A 649 -26.32 -1.06 28.53
N LYS A 650 -25.68 -1.79 29.45
CA LYS A 650 -24.99 -1.24 30.64
C LYS A 650 -23.66 -0.55 30.31
N PHE A 651 -23.10 -0.79 29.12
CA PHE A 651 -21.84 -0.20 28.64
C PHE A 651 -22.06 0.99 27.72
N LEU A 652 -23.28 1.17 27.21
CA LEU A 652 -23.65 2.29 26.37
C LEU A 652 -23.56 3.61 27.16
N VAL A 653 -23.11 4.65 26.48
CA VAL A 653 -23.08 6.02 26.98
C VAL A 653 -23.77 6.93 25.96
N PRO A 654 -24.41 8.03 26.41
CA PRO A 654 -24.98 8.98 25.48
C PRO A 654 -23.87 9.68 24.70
N VAL A 655 -23.90 9.60 23.38
CA VAL A 655 -22.91 10.21 22.49
C VAL A 655 -23.63 10.83 21.31
N GLU A 656 -23.31 12.08 21.02
CA GLU A 656 -23.75 12.73 19.79
C GLU A 656 -22.90 12.18 18.62
N THR A 657 -23.47 11.28 17.83
CA THR A 657 -22.76 10.65 16.69
C THR A 657 -23.50 10.94 15.39
N ASN A 658 -22.79 11.53 14.42
CA ASN A 658 -23.23 11.60 13.03
C ASN A 658 -22.55 10.52 12.16
N ASP A 659 -21.63 9.74 12.75
CA ASP A 659 -20.70 8.86 12.03
C ASP A 659 -21.12 7.38 12.03
N HIS A 660 -22.35 7.05 12.46
CA HIS A 660 -22.87 5.67 12.41
C HIS A 660 -24.11 5.54 11.57
N PRO A 661 -24.01 4.88 10.40
CA PRO A 661 -25.20 4.47 9.70
C PRO A 661 -25.81 3.29 10.48
N PHE A 662 -26.92 3.54 11.16
CA PHE A 662 -27.87 2.54 11.70
C PHE A 662 -28.50 1.74 10.54
N TYR A 663 -27.64 1.16 9.70
CA TYR A 663 -27.96 0.72 8.35
C TYR A 663 -28.91 -0.48 8.39
N ARG A 664 -28.61 -1.48 9.23
CA ARG A 664 -29.47 -2.64 9.46
C ARG A 664 -30.70 -2.33 10.31
N PHE A 665 -30.70 -1.21 11.04
CA PHE A 665 -31.86 -0.78 11.82
C PHE A 665 -32.93 -0.12 10.95
N THR A 666 -32.56 0.54 9.84
CA THR A 666 -33.51 1.31 9.04
C THR A 666 -33.77 0.72 7.65
N ARG A 667 -32.90 -0.15 7.13
CA ARG A 667 -33.02 -0.70 5.78
C ARG A 667 -33.25 -2.20 5.75
N GLU A 668 -34.06 -2.64 4.80
CA GLU A 668 -34.20 -4.04 4.43
C GLU A 668 -32.96 -4.45 3.61
N ILE A 669 -32.32 -5.56 3.99
CA ILE A 669 -31.09 -6.04 3.34
C ILE A 669 -31.25 -7.53 3.09
N SER A 670 -30.99 -7.98 1.86
CA SER A 670 -31.08 -9.40 1.49
C SER A 670 -32.44 -10.05 1.80
N GLY A 671 -33.53 -9.26 1.84
CA GLY A 671 -34.88 -9.72 2.18
C GLY A 671 -35.16 -9.84 3.68
N GLU A 672 -34.23 -9.45 4.54
CA GLU A 672 -34.42 -9.37 5.99
C GLU A 672 -34.94 -7.98 6.38
N LYS A 673 -36.02 -7.96 7.17
CA LYS A 673 -36.59 -6.71 7.69
C LYS A 673 -35.58 -5.96 8.56
N PRO A 674 -35.65 -4.63 8.60
CA PRO A 674 -34.80 -3.85 9.50
C PRO A 674 -34.97 -4.26 10.97
N ILE A 675 -33.90 -4.20 11.77
CA ILE A 675 -33.91 -4.54 13.20
C ILE A 675 -34.98 -3.74 13.96
N THR A 676 -35.18 -2.47 13.61
CA THR A 676 -36.21 -1.62 14.21
C THR A 676 -37.63 -2.16 13.98
N ALA A 677 -37.89 -2.73 12.81
CA ALA A 677 -39.20 -3.29 12.49
C ALA A 677 -39.44 -4.65 13.17
N LEU A 678 -38.37 -5.40 13.46
CA LEU A 678 -38.47 -6.67 14.20
C LEU A 678 -38.56 -6.47 15.71
N PHE A 679 -37.85 -5.46 16.25
CA PHE A 679 -37.70 -5.23 17.67
C PHE A 679 -37.83 -3.74 18.03
N PRO A 680 -39.01 -3.12 17.84
CA PRO A 680 -39.20 -1.68 17.98
C PRO A 680 -39.00 -1.18 19.42
N GLU A 681 -39.45 -1.92 20.43
CA GLU A 681 -39.28 -1.52 21.84
C GLU A 681 -37.81 -1.55 22.28
N ALA A 682 -37.06 -2.60 21.92
CA ALA A 682 -35.64 -2.71 22.23
C ALA A 682 -34.81 -1.65 21.49
N THR A 683 -35.19 -1.35 20.23
CA THR A 683 -34.57 -0.27 19.46
C THR A 683 -34.85 1.10 20.07
N LEU A 684 -36.07 1.35 20.55
CA LEU A 684 -36.43 2.59 21.25
C LEU A 684 -35.59 2.78 22.53
N ASP A 685 -35.40 1.70 23.30
CA ASP A 685 -34.55 1.72 24.49
C ASP A 685 -33.09 2.03 24.12
N LEU A 686 -32.56 1.41 23.05
CA LEU A 686 -31.21 1.66 22.54
C LEU A 686 -31.05 3.13 22.16
N MET A 687 -31.96 3.67 21.33
CA MET A 687 -31.91 5.08 20.90
C MET A 687 -31.97 6.02 22.08
N SER A 688 -32.84 5.75 23.06
CA SER A 688 -32.98 6.60 24.25
C SER A 688 -31.72 6.63 25.10
N ARG A 689 -31.01 5.50 25.24
CA ARG A 689 -29.74 5.43 25.98
C ARG A 689 -28.56 6.02 25.22
N ALA A 690 -28.52 5.81 23.91
CA ALA A 690 -27.45 6.27 23.03
C ALA A 690 -27.50 7.79 22.79
N THR A 691 -28.68 8.39 22.84
CA THR A 691 -28.88 9.81 22.53
C THR A 691 -28.69 10.68 23.78
N PRO A 692 -27.85 11.74 23.73
CA PRO A 692 -27.69 12.69 24.84
C PRO A 692 -28.98 13.46 25.14
N GLN A 693 -29.00 14.18 26.27
CA GLN A 693 -30.16 14.99 26.67
C GLN A 693 -30.33 16.27 25.84
N VAL A 694 -29.28 16.70 25.16
CA VAL A 694 -29.25 17.87 24.30
C VAL A 694 -28.44 17.48 23.07
N LEU A 695 -28.94 17.85 21.89
CA LEU A 695 -28.24 17.73 20.62
C LEU A 695 -27.69 19.10 20.23
N THR A 696 -26.45 19.13 19.77
CA THR A 696 -25.79 20.30 19.17
C THR A 696 -25.82 20.27 17.63
N ARG A 697 -26.23 19.13 17.04
CA ARG A 697 -26.31 18.88 15.60
C ARG A 697 -27.61 18.13 15.24
N PRO A 698 -28.15 18.32 14.02
CA PRO A 698 -29.32 17.58 13.56
C PRO A 698 -29.04 16.06 13.52
N PRO A 699 -29.88 15.22 14.14
CA PRO A 699 -29.66 13.79 14.16
C PRO A 699 -30.17 13.17 12.84
N TYR A 700 -29.29 12.68 11.96
CA TYR A 700 -29.71 12.25 10.61
C TYR A 700 -30.49 10.92 10.57
N GLU A 701 -30.11 9.96 11.42
CA GLU A 701 -30.72 8.61 11.44
C GLU A 701 -31.84 8.47 12.48
N LEU A 702 -31.83 9.25 13.56
CA LEU A 702 -32.84 9.18 14.63
C LEU A 702 -34.28 9.41 14.13
N PRO A 703 -34.58 10.40 13.26
CA PRO A 703 -35.93 10.60 12.72
C PRO A 703 -36.42 9.40 11.92
N LYS A 704 -35.54 8.74 11.16
CA LYS A 704 -35.88 7.55 10.37
C LYS A 704 -36.23 6.36 11.27
N VAL A 705 -35.44 6.15 12.33
CA VAL A 705 -35.71 5.11 13.33
C VAL A 705 -37.04 5.38 14.05
N LEU A 706 -37.30 6.62 14.49
CA LEU A 706 -38.56 6.99 15.16
C LEU A 706 -39.78 6.86 14.23
N ALA A 707 -39.65 7.20 12.96
CA ALA A 707 -40.71 7.02 11.97
C ALA A 707 -41.03 5.52 11.79
N LEU A 708 -40.00 4.67 11.67
CA LEU A 708 -40.17 3.24 11.52
C LEU A 708 -40.77 2.57 12.78
N ILE A 709 -40.41 3.05 13.98
CA ILE A 709 -41.04 2.63 15.24
C ILE A 709 -42.54 2.99 15.24
N ALA A 710 -42.88 4.23 14.86
CA ALA A 710 -44.28 4.68 14.83
C ALA A 710 -45.13 3.92 13.80
N GLU A 711 -44.53 3.53 12.67
CA GLU A 711 -45.18 2.70 11.65
C GLU A 711 -45.39 1.26 12.13
N THR A 712 -44.40 0.69 12.82
CA THR A 712 -44.41 -0.73 13.16
C THR A 712 -45.16 -1.04 14.47
N GLU A 713 -45.02 -0.19 15.49
CA GLU A 713 -45.64 -0.35 16.81
C GLU A 713 -46.19 1.01 17.32
N PRO A 714 -47.36 1.44 16.83
CA PRO A 714 -47.90 2.79 17.09
C PRO A 714 -48.07 3.12 18.57
N ASP A 715 -48.31 2.14 19.44
CA ASP A 715 -48.49 2.33 20.88
C ASP A 715 -47.24 2.94 21.54
N LEU A 716 -46.04 2.69 20.99
CA LEU A 716 -44.78 3.27 21.47
C LEU A 716 -44.66 4.78 21.24
N THR A 717 -45.50 5.39 20.39
CA THR A 717 -45.50 6.86 20.19
C THR A 717 -45.91 7.62 21.46
N SER A 718 -46.61 6.94 22.37
CA SER A 718 -46.98 7.47 23.69
C SER A 718 -45.92 7.20 24.79
N ASP A 719 -44.89 6.42 24.48
CA ASP A 719 -43.82 6.07 25.43
C ASP A 719 -42.98 7.32 25.78
N PRO A 720 -42.67 7.58 27.06
CA PRO A 720 -41.83 8.71 27.47
C PRO A 720 -40.47 8.79 26.76
N ARG A 721 -39.89 7.64 26.39
CA ARG A 721 -38.63 7.56 25.63
C ARG A 721 -38.82 8.08 24.20
N TYR A 722 -39.92 7.73 23.54
CA TYR A 722 -40.25 8.21 22.21
C TYR A 722 -40.50 9.72 22.24
N LEU A 723 -41.34 10.18 23.16
CA LEU A 723 -41.66 11.61 23.33
C LEU A 723 -40.42 12.47 23.59
N ARG A 724 -39.47 11.97 24.37
CA ARG A 724 -38.18 12.63 24.58
C ARG A 724 -37.37 12.73 23.28
N LEU A 725 -37.26 11.63 22.53
CA LEU A 725 -36.42 11.59 21.32
C LEU A 725 -37.03 12.41 20.18
N ILE A 726 -38.36 12.42 20.01
CA ILE A 726 -39.02 13.22 18.98
C ILE A 726 -38.96 14.72 19.31
N ASP A 727 -39.08 15.11 20.59
CA ASP A 727 -38.88 16.51 21.02
C ASP A 727 -37.46 17.00 20.73
N LEU A 728 -36.45 16.13 20.83
CA LEU A 728 -35.08 16.46 20.44
C LEU A 728 -34.94 16.66 18.92
N VAL A 729 -35.62 15.85 18.11
CA VAL A 729 -35.64 15.99 16.64
C VAL A 729 -36.37 17.25 16.21
N GLU A 730 -37.47 17.63 16.87
CA GLU A 730 -38.25 18.82 16.54
C GLU A 730 -37.56 20.13 16.97
N ARG A 731 -36.64 20.07 17.95
CA ARG A 731 -35.90 21.23 18.46
C ARG A 731 -34.52 21.43 17.82
N SER A 732 -33.96 20.38 17.21
CA SER A 732 -32.69 20.41 16.46
C SER A 732 -32.88 21.00 15.07
#